data_AF-A0A1V2LGF3-F1
#
_entry.id   AF-A0A1V2LGF3-F1
#
_cell.length_a   1.000
_cell.length_b   1.000
_cell.length_c   1.000
_cell.angle_alpha   90.00
_cell.angle_beta   90.00
_cell.angle_gamma   90.00
#
_symmetry.space_group_name_H-M   'P 1'
#
loop_
_entity.id
_entity.type
_entity.pdbx_description
1 polymer ?
#
loop_
_entity_poly.entity_id
_entity_poly.type
_entity_poly.pdbx_seq_one_letter_code
_entity_poly.pdbx_strand_id
1 'polypeptide(L)'
;MSSVSESSNGKLGVFSGDEKMQPSSSNASDGINSFHPGYQSQNEDFNDELLNIHRVVTRESHYNEAIGTNDNQVLQRLSTLSKTLSHMTAADMKSFKIDENDFDLKAILKFMAHKNEENGIKTKNCEVVFKDLTITGKNTSASVVKDVTDVFFPPYAFIRNRIEARRSAFDFKKLPKTRKIVKDATGYLLPGTMTLVLGRPGAGCSSFLKVLSGETKTYIGYEGEISYGGIPSDVMFKDHKNQLIYNPELDVHFPYLTVEETMQFAIGCKTPNIRINNVSRKEYINTIKDLYLTLFGLKHVEKTLVGNDFVRGISGGQRKRVSIAEAMVTKGTVFCFDNATRGLDASTALEFAESLRTSTNITETTSVVTIYQASENIYKLFDYVTVLYLGRQVYFGPIDQAVDFFYRMGYEKPSRQTTPEFLTAVTDPLARNIRAGFKQSEIPQTADEFEQYWKNSPEYADLVRTVDSKLQSANGSETNQNFKDVAVAEKQKWTSSKSPYIINFVEQLKLCCERRFHNLVNNKAYTLTLVSAAVIQSLIIGSLYYNTTEETIGAFSRGGVLFFSCLYFAIMSLAETADLFMDKPILNKQFCYTMYRPSAELIAKQLVAFPVRGIAITFFSLIIYFLSNLKREAGSFFIYYLFVNLIVQAVVSLFTLLASLMPDLSAANGINGITMMSMLLYSSYMIQRPSMWWWFKWFSYCNPVLYAFESLILSEFRGKVMPCSESQLIPSGPSYSNVNSLVNQVCGFVGAAPSKELYNGRNDVDGMIYLKLAFQYTWGHMWRNFGIMFAFIFGYLSINAILVENYNPIVASSDKLLFIHGANIPTSLLEAIGVTDNTVDPESNAGIKEKSEDEINDEISESRRSTTNLENQKLGSSDIFMWQNVDYVVPYDGEDRKLLDNVQGYVLPGTLTALMGESGAGKTTLLNVLSRRVDVGVVSGDMLINGKPIDSSFERRTGYVQQQDLHIAELTVRESLIFSARLRRPHTVPDKEKIEY
;
A
#
# COMPACT_ATOMS: atom_id res chain seq x y z
N MET A 1 11.97 0.42 67.17
CA MET A 1 13.20 1.22 67.20
C MET A 1 13.01 2.32 66.17
N SER A 2 12.34 3.41 66.54
CA SER A 2 12.94 4.61 67.17
C SER A 2 13.83 5.33 66.13
N SER A 3 13.63 6.60 65.78
CA SER A 3 13.01 7.68 66.55
C SER A 3 13.29 8.98 65.78
N VAL A 4 12.32 9.91 65.73
CA VAL A 4 12.44 11.28 66.31
C VAL A 4 13.04 12.28 65.30
N SER A 5 12.49 13.48 65.05
CA SER A 5 11.49 14.30 65.74
C SER A 5 11.18 15.55 64.90
N GLU A 6 9.92 15.97 64.83
CA GLU A 6 9.39 17.24 65.41
C GLU A 6 9.59 18.47 64.51
N SER A 7 8.66 19.43 64.36
CA SER A 7 7.36 19.63 65.00
C SER A 7 6.64 20.82 64.34
N SER A 8 5.34 20.63 64.07
CA SER A 8 4.20 21.42 64.59
C SER A 8 3.88 22.80 64.00
N ASN A 9 2.69 22.92 63.41
CA ASN A 9 1.49 23.62 63.91
C ASN A 9 1.40 25.08 63.39
N GLY A 10 0.29 25.63 62.91
CA GLY A 10 -1.10 25.22 62.81
C GLY A 10 -2.00 26.48 62.73
N LYS A 11 -3.23 26.30 62.24
CA LYS A 11 -4.44 27.19 62.34
C LYS A 11 -4.51 28.42 61.40
N LEU A 12 -5.52 28.50 60.51
CA LEU A 12 -6.96 28.86 60.66
C LEU A 12 -7.21 30.38 60.69
N GLY A 13 -8.00 30.89 59.74
CA GLY A 13 -8.48 32.28 59.75
C GLY A 13 -9.23 32.70 58.48
N VAL A 14 -10.56 32.61 58.53
CA VAL A 14 -11.55 33.20 57.61
C VAL A 14 -11.60 34.72 57.80
N PHE A 15 -11.82 35.52 56.76
CA PHE A 15 -12.60 36.77 56.86
C PHE A 15 -13.21 37.22 55.53
N SER A 16 -14.50 37.56 55.63
CA SER A 16 -15.43 38.16 54.68
C SER A 16 -15.27 39.68 54.54
N GLY A 17 -15.86 40.28 53.50
CA GLY A 17 -16.18 41.71 53.48
C GLY A 17 -16.61 42.27 52.12
N ASP A 18 -17.92 42.41 51.93
CA ASP A 18 -18.61 43.18 50.88
C ASP A 18 -18.25 44.68 50.93
N GLU A 19 -18.38 45.41 49.79
CA GLU A 19 -19.36 46.50 49.68
C GLU A 19 -19.47 47.12 48.26
N LYS A 20 -20.71 47.54 47.96
CA LYS A 20 -21.27 48.05 46.71
C LYS A 20 -20.93 49.53 46.46
N MET A 21 -20.99 49.99 45.20
CA MET A 21 -21.85 51.12 44.79
C MET A 21 -21.86 51.34 43.26
N GLN A 22 -23.06 51.30 42.68
CA GLN A 22 -23.49 51.96 41.43
C GLN A 22 -24.20 53.28 41.82
N PRO A 23 -24.30 54.34 40.98
CA PRO A 23 -25.27 54.35 39.85
C PRO A 23 -25.02 55.28 38.63
N SER A 24 -25.75 55.00 37.54
CA SER A 24 -26.39 55.91 36.53
C SER A 24 -25.53 56.91 35.72
N SER A 25 -25.81 57.34 34.47
CA SER A 25 -26.71 57.04 33.34
C SER A 25 -26.48 58.19 32.32
N SER A 26 -26.42 57.95 31.00
CA SER A 26 -27.08 58.76 29.93
C SER A 26 -26.39 58.67 28.55
N ASN A 27 -27.25 58.66 27.54
CA ASN A 27 -27.10 58.47 26.09
C ASN A 27 -26.15 59.40 25.30
N ALA A 28 -25.80 58.88 24.11
CA ALA A 28 -25.82 59.50 22.77
C ALA A 28 -24.47 59.75 22.05
N SER A 29 -24.50 59.34 20.79
CA SER A 29 -23.55 59.42 19.66
C SER A 29 -22.94 60.79 19.40
N ASP A 30 -21.62 60.84 19.13
CA ASP A 30 -21.00 61.15 17.82
C ASP A 30 -19.51 61.51 17.96
N GLY A 31 -18.70 61.04 16.99
CA GLY A 31 -17.66 61.86 16.35
C GLY A 31 -16.37 62.24 17.08
N ILE A 32 -15.29 61.50 16.74
CA ILE A 32 -13.99 62.01 16.25
C ILE A 32 -13.09 62.85 17.20
N ASN A 33 -11.88 62.30 17.41
CA ASN A 33 -10.59 62.92 17.76
C ASN A 33 -10.39 63.55 19.15
N SER A 34 -9.58 62.87 19.99
CA SER A 34 -8.40 63.50 20.63
C SER A 34 -7.47 62.48 21.32
N PHE A 35 -6.24 62.42 20.81
CA PHE A 35 -4.94 62.15 21.42
C PHE A 35 -4.83 61.57 22.85
N HIS A 36 -4.05 60.49 22.96
CA HIS A 36 -2.93 60.41 23.92
C HIS A 36 -1.67 59.87 23.21
N PRO A 37 -0.54 60.61 23.18
CA PRO A 37 0.74 60.13 22.69
C PRO A 37 1.50 59.47 23.85
N GLY A 38 1.87 58.20 23.71
CA GLY A 38 2.59 57.49 24.79
C GLY A 38 2.74 55.98 24.64
N TYR A 39 2.32 55.40 23.50
CA TYR A 39 2.44 53.97 23.21
C TYR A 39 3.01 53.80 21.80
N GLN A 40 4.26 54.20 21.60
CA GLN A 40 4.96 53.96 20.32
C GLN A 40 6.39 53.43 20.47
N SER A 41 6.99 53.41 21.68
CA SER A 41 8.36 52.91 21.84
C SER A 41 8.50 51.48 22.36
N GLN A 42 7.40 50.78 22.70
CA GLN A 42 7.45 49.37 23.14
C GLN A 42 7.03 48.36 22.06
N ASN A 43 6.48 48.83 20.94
CA ASN A 43 6.11 47.97 19.81
C ASN A 43 7.25 47.75 18.81
N GLU A 44 8.33 48.54 18.86
CA GLU A 44 9.51 48.30 18.02
C GLU A 44 10.40 47.20 18.63
N ASP A 45 10.66 47.24 19.94
CA ASP A 45 11.45 46.20 20.63
C ASP A 45 10.76 44.82 20.63
N PHE A 46 9.42 44.76 20.80
CA PHE A 46 8.67 43.51 20.75
C PHE A 46 8.61 42.91 19.33
N ASN A 47 8.52 43.75 18.31
CA ASN A 47 8.58 43.31 16.91
C ASN A 47 10.01 42.88 16.52
N ASP A 48 11.04 43.52 17.04
CA ASP A 48 12.45 43.15 16.82
C ASP A 48 12.82 41.84 17.53
N GLU A 49 12.26 41.57 18.70
CA GLU A 49 12.43 40.30 19.42
C GLU A 49 11.69 39.15 18.71
N LEU A 50 10.48 39.38 18.18
CA LEU A 50 9.75 38.43 17.33
C LEU A 50 10.41 38.22 15.95
N LEU A 51 10.99 39.27 15.36
CA LEU A 51 11.81 39.18 14.15
C LEU A 51 13.12 38.42 14.40
N ASN A 52 13.70 38.53 15.59
CA ASN A 52 14.87 37.75 15.99
C ASN A 52 14.52 36.27 16.24
N ILE A 53 13.37 35.97 16.87
CA ILE A 53 12.87 34.59 16.99
C ILE A 53 12.57 34.00 15.61
N HIS A 54 11.98 34.79 14.72
CA HIS A 54 11.77 34.42 13.32
C HIS A 54 13.10 34.20 12.58
N ARG A 55 14.12 35.06 12.76
CA ARG A 55 15.47 34.86 12.21
C ARG A 55 16.18 33.61 12.74
N VAL A 56 15.91 33.22 13.99
CA VAL A 56 16.43 31.96 14.57
C VAL A 56 15.74 30.75 13.93
N VAL A 57 14.44 30.86 13.63
CA VAL A 57 13.66 29.79 12.98
C VAL A 57 13.88 29.73 11.46
N THR A 58 14.32 30.83 10.81
CA THR A 58 14.38 30.93 9.34
C THR A 58 15.74 31.27 8.71
N ARG A 59 16.88 31.24 9.42
CA ARG A 59 18.16 31.68 8.79
C ARG A 59 18.63 30.69 7.71
N GLU A 60 18.55 31.04 6.42
CA GLU A 60 19.43 32.00 5.71
C GLU A 60 20.91 31.83 6.05
N SER A 61 21.59 31.18 5.10
CA SER A 61 23.01 30.92 5.03
C SER A 61 23.83 32.20 5.12
N HIS A 62 24.50 32.43 6.24
CA HIS A 62 25.87 32.95 6.35
C HIS A 62 26.19 33.11 7.83
N TYR A 63 26.76 32.08 8.46
CA TYR A 63 27.73 32.15 9.56
C TYR A 63 28.03 30.71 9.97
N ASN A 64 29.12 30.16 9.42
CA ASN A 64 29.75 28.98 9.98
C ASN A 64 30.46 29.39 11.29
N GLU A 65 30.48 28.47 12.25
CA GLU A 65 31.21 28.53 13.54
C GLU A 65 30.55 29.34 14.67
N ALA A 66 29.41 28.85 15.20
CA ALA A 66 29.21 28.62 16.65
C ALA A 66 27.75 28.19 16.93
N ILE A 67 27.58 27.32 17.94
CA ILE A 67 26.33 27.04 18.69
C ILE A 67 25.48 25.85 18.18
N GLY A 68 25.67 24.70 18.82
CA GLY A 68 24.80 23.51 18.72
C GLY A 68 23.81 23.35 19.89
N THR A 69 23.56 24.40 20.70
CA THR A 69 22.80 24.30 21.96
C THR A 69 21.41 24.96 21.94
N ASN A 70 21.13 25.91 21.06
CA ASN A 70 19.87 26.67 21.09
C ASN A 70 18.69 25.96 20.39
N ASP A 71 18.94 25.19 19.33
CA ASP A 71 17.88 24.46 18.61
C ASP A 71 17.20 23.40 19.49
N ASN A 72 17.97 22.73 20.36
CA ASN A 72 17.44 21.73 21.27
C ASN A 72 16.48 22.31 22.32
N GLN A 73 16.70 23.56 22.78
CA GLN A 73 15.79 24.20 23.74
C GLN A 73 14.47 24.62 23.10
N VAL A 74 14.51 25.13 21.86
CA VAL A 74 13.29 25.47 21.10
C VAL A 74 12.49 24.20 20.81
N LEU A 75 13.16 23.13 20.36
CA LEU A 75 12.53 21.84 20.10
C LEU A 75 11.98 21.18 21.37
N GLN A 76 12.66 21.31 22.52
CA GLN A 76 12.15 20.83 23.81
C GLN A 76 10.88 21.59 24.22
N ARG A 77 10.86 22.93 24.10
CA ARG A 77 9.67 23.73 24.42
C ARG A 77 8.48 23.42 23.50
N LEU A 78 8.75 23.23 22.20
CA LEU A 78 7.74 22.74 21.23
C LEU A 78 7.17 21.38 21.66
N SER A 79 8.02 20.47 22.12
CA SER A 79 7.59 19.16 22.60
C SER A 79 6.71 19.25 23.86
N THR A 80 7.06 20.15 24.80
CA THR A 80 6.29 20.36 26.03
C THR A 80 4.91 20.94 25.72
N LEU A 81 4.85 21.94 24.84
CA LEU A 81 3.59 22.59 24.50
C LEU A 81 2.70 21.71 23.60
N SER A 82 3.30 20.93 22.70
CA SER A 82 2.60 19.87 21.95
C SER A 82 1.92 18.87 22.89
N LYS A 83 2.58 18.49 24.00
CA LYS A 83 1.98 17.61 25.02
C LYS A 83 0.80 18.28 25.69
N THR A 84 0.91 19.55 26.08
CA THR A 84 -0.20 20.28 26.71
C THR A 84 -1.42 20.39 25.78
N LEU A 85 -1.21 20.71 24.50
CA LEU A 85 -2.27 20.80 23.50
C LEU A 85 -2.92 19.46 23.17
N SER A 86 -2.17 18.36 23.29
CA SER A 86 -2.66 17.03 22.97
C SER A 86 -3.74 16.52 23.92
N HIS A 87 -3.77 17.03 25.15
CA HIS A 87 -4.74 16.65 26.16
C HIS A 87 -6.03 17.50 26.14
N MET A 88 -6.14 18.48 25.24
CA MET A 88 -7.27 19.42 25.20
C MET A 88 -8.24 19.11 24.05
N THR A 89 -9.53 19.04 24.39
CA THR A 89 -10.63 18.91 23.40
C THR A 89 -10.95 20.25 22.74
N ALA A 90 -11.78 20.23 21.70
CA ALA A 90 -12.18 21.44 20.97
C ALA A 90 -13.03 22.36 21.86
N ALA A 91 -13.74 21.78 22.83
CA ALA A 91 -14.48 22.50 23.85
C ALA A 91 -13.53 23.19 24.86
N ASP A 92 -12.51 22.48 25.36
CA ASP A 92 -11.56 23.01 26.34
C ASP A 92 -10.75 24.19 25.80
N MET A 93 -10.45 24.16 24.50
CA MET A 93 -9.74 25.24 23.80
C MET A 93 -10.48 26.59 23.84
N LYS A 94 -11.81 26.60 24.03
CA LYS A 94 -12.61 27.84 24.16
C LYS A 94 -12.44 28.53 25.51
N SER A 95 -12.08 27.79 26.56
CA SER A 95 -11.94 28.29 27.94
C SER A 95 -10.51 28.46 28.42
N PHE A 96 -9.51 28.08 27.61
CA PHE A 96 -8.09 28.15 27.97
C PHE A 96 -7.59 29.60 28.08
N LYS A 97 -7.13 30.00 29.28
CA LYS A 97 -6.47 31.29 29.55
C LYS A 97 -4.95 31.14 29.51
N ILE A 98 -4.29 32.11 28.90
CA ILE A 98 -2.86 32.10 28.55
C ILE A 98 -2.02 32.61 29.73
N ASP A 99 -0.89 31.95 30.02
CA ASP A 99 0.14 32.42 30.96
C ASP A 99 1.23 33.15 30.15
N GLU A 100 1.58 34.38 30.55
CA GLU A 100 2.45 35.29 29.79
C GLU A 100 3.94 34.88 29.79
N ASN A 101 4.33 33.91 30.62
CA ASN A 101 5.72 33.48 30.78
C ASN A 101 6.12 32.23 29.98
N ASP A 102 5.17 31.57 29.31
CA ASP A 102 5.42 30.35 28.54
C ASP A 102 5.66 30.69 27.06
N PHE A 103 6.72 30.15 26.45
CA PHE A 103 7.05 30.38 25.04
C PHE A 103 5.89 29.94 24.15
N ASP A 104 5.15 30.92 23.63
CA ASP A 104 3.80 30.70 23.13
C ASP A 104 3.82 30.18 21.69
N LEU A 105 3.93 28.85 21.53
CA LEU A 105 3.76 28.18 20.23
C LEU A 105 2.36 28.46 19.64
N LYS A 106 1.34 28.73 20.46
CA LYS A 106 0.03 29.14 19.97
C LYS A 106 0.09 30.57 19.43
N ALA A 107 0.86 31.48 20.02
CA ALA A 107 1.19 32.78 19.43
C ALA A 107 2.04 32.63 18.17
N ILE A 108 3.00 31.70 18.10
CA ILE A 108 3.79 31.44 16.89
C ILE A 108 2.94 30.82 15.78
N LEU A 109 2.02 29.91 16.11
CA LEU A 109 1.12 29.28 15.16
C LEU A 109 -0.01 30.23 14.75
N LYS A 110 -0.53 31.07 15.65
CA LYS A 110 -1.42 32.19 15.32
C LYS A 110 -0.69 33.25 14.52
N PHE A 111 0.57 33.54 14.81
CA PHE A 111 1.42 34.42 14.02
C PHE A 111 1.71 33.79 12.67
N MET A 112 1.96 32.49 12.56
CA MET A 112 2.08 31.81 11.27
C MET A 112 0.77 31.81 10.51
N ALA A 113 -0.38 31.60 11.17
CA ALA A 113 -1.71 31.68 10.56
C ALA A 113 -2.03 33.11 10.11
N HIS A 114 -1.76 34.12 10.95
CA HIS A 114 -1.95 35.54 10.67
C HIS A 114 -0.98 36.03 9.61
N LYS A 115 0.29 35.61 9.64
CA LYS A 115 1.29 35.91 8.61
C LYS A 115 0.99 35.14 7.32
N ASN A 116 0.37 33.96 7.39
CA ASN A 116 -0.18 33.27 6.22
C ASN A 116 -1.31 34.11 5.63
N GLU A 117 -2.25 34.61 6.43
CA GLU A 117 -3.31 35.52 6.01
C GLU A 117 -2.76 36.84 5.43
N GLU A 118 -1.76 37.46 6.05
CA GLU A 118 -1.06 38.66 5.56
C GLU A 118 -0.30 38.42 4.24
N ASN A 119 0.23 37.21 4.05
CA ASN A 119 0.84 36.77 2.79
C ASN A 119 -0.20 36.28 1.75
N GLY A 120 -1.50 36.41 2.04
CA GLY A 120 -2.61 36.03 1.15
C GLY A 120 -2.90 34.53 1.07
N ILE A 121 -2.39 33.73 2.01
CA ILE A 121 -2.63 32.28 2.12
C ILE A 121 -3.87 32.05 3.00
N LYS A 122 -5.05 31.92 2.38
CA LYS A 122 -6.29 31.61 3.09
C LYS A 122 -6.26 30.18 3.65
N THR A 123 -6.77 29.99 4.87
CA THR A 123 -6.92 28.67 5.50
C THR A 123 -8.07 27.89 4.87
N LYS A 124 -7.93 26.55 4.85
CA LYS A 124 -8.95 25.63 4.34
C LYS A 124 -9.55 24.89 5.53
N ASN A 125 -10.79 25.17 5.85
CA ASN A 125 -11.57 24.40 6.80
C ASN A 125 -12.82 23.86 6.09
N CYS A 126 -13.28 22.69 6.54
CA CYS A 126 -14.42 22.04 5.91
C CYS A 126 -15.18 21.23 6.94
N GLU A 127 -16.43 21.61 7.19
CA GLU A 127 -17.37 20.72 7.85
C GLU A 127 -17.83 19.63 6.88
N VAL A 128 -18.09 18.44 7.41
CA VAL A 128 -18.64 17.32 6.62
C VAL A 128 -19.99 16.97 7.20
N VAL A 129 -21.03 16.99 6.39
CA VAL A 129 -22.38 16.64 6.79
C VAL A 129 -22.85 15.50 5.89
N PHE A 130 -23.39 14.45 6.49
CA PHE A 130 -23.95 13.31 5.76
C PHE A 130 -25.31 12.95 6.32
N LYS A 131 -26.28 12.73 5.43
CA LYS A 131 -27.66 12.42 5.76
C LYS A 131 -28.13 11.21 4.97
N ASP A 132 -28.72 10.25 5.68
CA ASP A 132 -29.28 9.02 5.14
C ASP A 132 -28.29 8.26 4.23
N LEU A 133 -27.02 8.23 4.62
CA LEU A 133 -25.94 7.64 3.82
C LEU A 133 -26.05 6.12 3.80
N THR A 134 -26.38 5.58 2.64
CA THR A 134 -26.45 4.14 2.36
C THR A 134 -25.37 3.75 1.35
N ILE A 135 -24.51 2.78 1.69
CA ILE A 135 -23.40 2.34 0.84
C ILE A 135 -23.73 0.98 0.23
N THR A 136 -23.74 0.87 -1.09
CA THR A 136 -24.03 -0.38 -1.80
C THR A 136 -22.77 -0.98 -2.42
N GLY A 137 -22.35 -2.14 -1.91
CA GLY A 137 -21.22 -2.90 -2.44
C GLY A 137 -21.65 -4.09 -3.29
N LYS A 138 -20.70 -4.66 -4.04
CA LYS A 138 -20.87 -5.98 -4.67
C LYS A 138 -20.84 -7.04 -3.57
N ASN A 139 -21.91 -7.82 -3.44
CA ASN A 139 -21.92 -8.93 -2.48
C ASN A 139 -20.96 -10.00 -3.01
N THR A 140 -19.74 -10.01 -2.47
CA THR A 140 -18.70 -10.96 -2.87
C THR A 140 -18.21 -11.73 -1.65
N SER A 141 -19.12 -11.98 -0.69
CA SER A 141 -18.83 -12.77 0.51
C SER A 141 -18.22 -14.13 0.18
N ALA A 142 -18.60 -14.68 -0.99
CA ALA A 142 -18.04 -15.89 -1.58
C ALA A 142 -17.72 -15.66 -3.06
N SER A 143 -16.57 -16.13 -3.53
CA SER A 143 -16.26 -16.22 -4.96
C SER A 143 -15.57 -17.54 -5.28
N VAL A 144 -15.75 -18.06 -6.48
CA VAL A 144 -15.05 -19.26 -6.92
C VAL A 144 -13.70 -18.88 -7.50
N VAL A 145 -12.65 -19.65 -7.19
CA VAL A 145 -11.32 -19.47 -7.79
C VAL A 145 -11.44 -19.60 -9.30
N LYS A 146 -11.01 -18.55 -10.02
CA LYS A 146 -11.02 -18.54 -11.49
C LYS A 146 -10.01 -19.55 -12.02
N ASP A 147 -10.43 -20.36 -12.98
CA ASP A 147 -9.52 -21.26 -13.68
C ASP A 147 -9.01 -20.66 -15.01
N VAL A 148 -8.11 -21.38 -15.69
CA VAL A 148 -7.56 -20.95 -16.99
C VAL A 148 -8.68 -20.79 -18.03
N THR A 149 -9.75 -21.57 -17.94
CA THR A 149 -10.87 -21.49 -18.89
C THR A 149 -11.70 -20.22 -18.68
N ASP A 150 -11.86 -19.77 -17.44
CA ASP A 150 -12.54 -18.52 -17.09
C ASP A 150 -11.80 -17.28 -17.64
N VAL A 151 -10.46 -17.34 -17.71
CA VAL A 151 -9.62 -16.23 -18.19
C VAL A 151 -9.60 -16.15 -19.71
N PHE A 152 -9.41 -17.27 -20.41
CA PHE A 152 -9.20 -17.27 -21.87
C PHE A 152 -10.47 -17.52 -22.69
N PHE A 153 -11.45 -18.22 -22.13
CA PHE A 153 -12.67 -18.56 -22.84
C PHE A 153 -13.93 -18.24 -22.02
N PRO A 154 -14.21 -16.95 -21.74
CA PRO A 154 -15.44 -16.55 -21.06
C PRO A 154 -16.73 -17.16 -21.65
N PRO A 155 -16.88 -17.31 -22.99
CA PRO A 155 -18.06 -17.96 -23.57
C PRO A 155 -18.11 -19.47 -23.30
N TYR A 156 -16.96 -20.15 -23.31
CA TYR A 156 -16.88 -21.59 -23.05
C TYR A 156 -17.10 -21.90 -21.58
N ALA A 157 -16.48 -21.13 -20.67
CA ALA A 157 -16.75 -21.20 -19.24
C ALA A 157 -18.23 -20.95 -18.93
N PHE A 158 -18.87 -19.98 -19.60
CA PHE A 158 -20.30 -19.74 -19.49
C PHE A 158 -21.15 -20.96 -19.92
N ILE A 159 -20.73 -21.68 -20.97
CA ILE A 159 -21.42 -22.89 -21.45
C ILE A 159 -21.14 -24.09 -20.53
N ARG A 160 -19.88 -24.32 -20.12
CA ARG A 160 -19.48 -25.38 -19.18
C ARG A 160 -20.23 -25.25 -17.86
N ASN A 161 -20.22 -24.06 -17.26
CA ASN A 161 -20.90 -23.80 -15.99
C ASN A 161 -22.42 -23.99 -16.13
N ARG A 162 -22.99 -23.77 -17.33
CA ARG A 162 -24.41 -24.04 -17.62
C ARG A 162 -24.73 -25.53 -17.79
N ILE A 163 -23.76 -26.33 -18.25
CA ILE A 163 -23.88 -27.79 -18.40
C ILE A 163 -23.66 -28.48 -17.04
N GLU A 164 -22.68 -28.03 -16.25
CA GLU A 164 -22.38 -28.56 -14.91
C GLU A 164 -23.45 -28.18 -13.88
N ALA A 165 -24.09 -27.01 -14.02
CA ALA A 165 -25.25 -26.62 -13.19
C ALA A 165 -26.45 -27.59 -13.27
N ARG A 166 -26.50 -28.49 -14.28
CA ARG A 166 -27.50 -29.57 -14.35
C ARG A 166 -27.16 -30.80 -13.50
N ARG A 167 -25.94 -30.91 -12.98
CA ARG A 167 -25.49 -32.00 -12.11
C ARG A 167 -25.19 -31.44 -10.71
N SER A 168 -26.26 -31.21 -9.94
CA SER A 168 -26.27 -31.04 -8.47
C SER A 168 -25.02 -30.38 -7.84
N ALA A 169 -24.79 -29.09 -8.10
CA ALA A 169 -24.03 -28.20 -7.23
C ALA A 169 -24.39 -26.75 -7.59
N PHE A 170 -24.99 -26.04 -6.63
CA PHE A 170 -25.26 -24.61 -6.50
C PHE A 170 -25.04 -23.67 -7.72
N ASP A 171 -26.08 -22.91 -8.11
CA ASP A 171 -26.00 -21.84 -9.12
C ASP A 171 -25.53 -20.52 -8.48
N PHE A 172 -24.23 -20.23 -8.58
CA PHE A 172 -23.62 -18.97 -8.11
C PHE A 172 -24.23 -17.69 -8.74
N LYS A 173 -25.03 -17.80 -9.82
CA LYS A 173 -25.76 -16.65 -10.39
C LYS A 173 -26.94 -16.17 -9.54
N LYS A 174 -27.41 -16.98 -8.59
CA LYS A 174 -28.52 -16.65 -7.68
C LYS A 174 -28.11 -15.78 -6.48
N LEU A 175 -26.81 -15.63 -6.23
CA LEU A 175 -26.31 -14.73 -5.18
C LEU A 175 -26.78 -13.30 -5.45
N PRO A 176 -27.34 -12.58 -4.45
CA PRO A 176 -27.68 -11.18 -4.62
C PRO A 176 -26.42 -10.43 -5.03
N LYS A 177 -26.40 -9.83 -6.21
CA LYS A 177 -25.17 -9.21 -6.76
C LYS A 177 -24.70 -8.00 -5.93
N THR A 178 -25.59 -7.46 -5.10
CA THR A 178 -25.39 -6.23 -4.34
C THR A 178 -25.77 -6.45 -2.88
N ARG A 179 -25.07 -5.77 -1.97
CA ARG A 179 -25.36 -5.73 -0.53
C ARG A 179 -25.26 -4.28 -0.06
N LYS A 180 -26.26 -3.81 0.69
CA LYS A 180 -26.13 -2.57 1.46
C LYS A 180 -25.17 -2.82 2.64
N ILE A 181 -23.97 -2.25 2.54
CA ILE A 181 -22.89 -2.41 3.54
C ILE A 181 -23.16 -1.50 4.74
N VAL A 182 -23.53 -0.25 4.48
CA VAL A 182 -23.96 0.72 5.50
C VAL A 182 -25.36 1.20 5.12
N LYS A 183 -26.25 1.38 6.10
CA LYS A 183 -27.64 1.76 5.93
C LYS A 183 -27.93 3.05 6.69
N ASP A 184 -28.46 4.03 5.97
CA ASP A 184 -29.06 5.28 6.46
C ASP A 184 -28.29 5.96 7.60
N ALA A 185 -26.96 6.04 7.47
CA ALA A 185 -26.13 6.70 8.47
C ALA A 185 -26.26 8.23 8.36
N THR A 186 -26.47 8.90 9.48
CA THR A 186 -26.63 10.37 9.54
C THR A 186 -25.68 10.96 10.58
N GLY A 187 -25.09 12.11 10.28
CA GLY A 187 -24.14 12.75 11.19
C GLY A 187 -23.47 13.97 10.59
N TYR A 188 -22.64 14.61 11.41
CA TYR A 188 -21.84 15.77 11.00
C TYR A 188 -20.47 15.76 11.67
N LEU A 189 -19.51 16.42 11.04
CA LEU A 189 -18.13 16.53 11.51
C LEU A 189 -17.73 18.01 11.39
N LEU A 190 -17.24 18.57 12.48
CA LEU A 190 -16.85 19.98 12.55
C LEU A 190 -15.34 20.15 12.34
N PRO A 191 -14.89 21.28 11.76
CA PRO A 191 -13.47 21.61 11.70
C PRO A 191 -12.84 21.60 13.10
N GLY A 192 -11.66 20.98 13.23
CA GLY A 192 -10.95 20.86 14.51
C GLY A 192 -11.47 19.74 15.43
N THR A 193 -12.42 18.91 14.97
CA THR A 193 -12.95 17.79 15.76
C THR A 193 -12.44 16.43 15.31
N MET A 194 -12.35 15.50 16.25
CA MET A 194 -12.03 14.10 16.03
C MET A 194 -13.25 13.22 16.30
N THR A 195 -13.61 12.38 15.33
CA THR A 195 -14.73 11.43 15.45
C THR A 195 -14.23 9.99 15.41
N LEU A 196 -14.60 9.22 16.42
CA LEU A 196 -14.29 7.80 16.54
C LEU A 196 -15.39 6.96 15.92
N VAL A 197 -15.04 6.06 14.99
CA VAL A 197 -15.96 5.10 14.37
C VAL A 197 -15.68 3.72 14.95
N LEU A 198 -16.63 3.21 15.74
CA LEU A 198 -16.55 1.91 16.39
C LEU A 198 -17.49 0.92 15.73
N GLY A 199 -17.05 -0.33 15.66
CA GLY A 199 -17.87 -1.45 15.18
C GLY A 199 -17.01 -2.71 15.08
N ARG A 200 -17.67 -3.86 15.10
CA ARG A 200 -16.97 -5.14 14.89
C ARG A 200 -16.39 -5.23 13.49
N PRO A 201 -15.35 -6.04 13.26
CA PRO A 201 -14.92 -6.41 11.92
C PRO A 201 -16.13 -6.87 11.08
N GLY A 202 -16.29 -6.30 9.89
CA GLY A 202 -17.44 -6.55 9.01
C GLY A 202 -18.68 -5.68 9.26
N ALA A 203 -18.68 -4.80 10.26
CA ALA A 203 -19.79 -3.85 10.51
C ALA A 203 -19.85 -2.67 9.52
N GLY A 204 -18.88 -2.53 8.62
CA GLY A 204 -18.86 -1.50 7.58
C GLY A 204 -18.03 -0.26 7.88
N CYS A 205 -17.28 -0.21 8.99
CA CYS A 205 -16.46 0.94 9.40
C CYS A 205 -15.49 1.41 8.32
N SER A 206 -14.64 0.53 7.78
CA SER A 206 -13.72 0.86 6.69
C SER A 206 -14.43 1.31 5.41
N SER A 207 -15.65 0.79 5.16
CA SER A 207 -16.44 1.19 3.99
C SER A 207 -17.02 2.60 4.16
N PHE A 208 -17.48 2.92 5.37
CA PHE A 208 -17.93 4.25 5.76
C PHE A 208 -16.82 5.30 5.59
N LEU A 209 -15.61 5.03 6.10
CA LEU A 209 -14.45 5.93 5.94
C LEU A 209 -14.09 6.15 4.47
N LYS A 210 -14.06 5.08 3.66
CA LYS A 210 -13.74 5.17 2.23
C LYS A 210 -14.73 6.05 1.48
N VAL A 211 -16.03 5.97 1.77
CA VAL A 211 -17.02 6.82 1.10
C VAL A 211 -16.90 8.28 1.54
N LEU A 212 -16.69 8.55 2.83
CA LEU A 212 -16.45 9.91 3.34
C LEU A 212 -15.17 10.55 2.77
N SER A 213 -14.15 9.76 2.44
CA SER A 213 -12.94 10.24 1.78
C SER A 213 -13.05 10.29 0.24
N GLY A 214 -14.19 9.92 -0.34
CA GLY A 214 -14.41 9.89 -1.79
C GLY A 214 -13.75 8.73 -2.54
N GLU A 215 -13.47 7.61 -1.87
CA GLU A 215 -12.97 6.35 -2.44
C GLU A 215 -14.13 5.41 -2.84
N THR A 216 -14.99 5.90 -3.73
CA THR A 216 -16.23 5.22 -4.13
C THR A 216 -16.06 4.20 -5.27
N LYS A 217 -14.94 4.23 -5.99
CA LYS A 217 -14.65 3.39 -7.18
C LYS A 217 -14.77 1.89 -6.93
N THR A 218 -14.62 1.49 -5.67
CA THR A 218 -14.63 0.08 -5.24
C THR A 218 -16.05 -0.44 -4.98
N TYR A 219 -17.02 0.46 -4.81
CA TYR A 219 -18.42 0.16 -4.54
C TYR A 219 -19.27 0.35 -5.82
N ILE A 220 -20.51 -0.12 -5.79
CA ILE A 220 -21.44 0.06 -6.92
C ILE A 220 -21.94 1.51 -6.92
N GLY A 221 -22.17 2.05 -5.73
CA GLY A 221 -22.60 3.42 -5.51
C GLY A 221 -22.92 3.65 -4.04
N TYR A 222 -23.27 4.88 -3.72
CA TYR A 222 -23.86 5.27 -2.44
C TYR A 222 -25.14 6.08 -2.71
N GLU A 223 -26.08 5.99 -1.78
CA GLU A 223 -27.33 6.74 -1.72
C GLU A 223 -27.25 7.67 -0.49
N GLY A 224 -27.99 8.78 -0.51
CA GLY A 224 -27.95 9.79 0.55
C GLY A 224 -27.18 11.06 0.16
N GLU A 225 -27.25 12.07 1.01
CA GLU A 225 -26.64 13.37 0.77
C GLU A 225 -25.34 13.51 1.58
N ILE A 226 -24.24 13.83 0.91
CA ILE A 226 -22.97 14.18 1.55
C ILE A 226 -22.57 15.58 1.06
N SER A 227 -22.37 16.48 2.00
CA SER A 227 -21.99 17.89 1.78
C SER A 227 -20.73 18.24 2.56
N TYR A 228 -19.81 18.95 1.89
CA TYR A 228 -18.51 19.37 2.41
C TYR A 228 -18.50 20.91 2.48
N GLY A 229 -18.84 21.50 3.63
CA GLY A 229 -19.00 22.94 3.79
C GLY A 229 -19.98 23.55 2.78
N GLY A 230 -21.06 22.83 2.48
CA GLY A 230 -22.07 23.19 1.46
C GLY A 230 -21.75 22.71 0.04
N ILE A 231 -20.57 22.16 -0.21
CA ILE A 231 -20.19 21.61 -1.53
C ILE A 231 -20.73 20.18 -1.67
N PRO A 232 -21.53 19.87 -2.71
CA PRO A 232 -21.97 18.51 -2.97
C PRO A 232 -20.80 17.55 -3.21
N SER A 233 -20.94 16.31 -2.72
CA SER A 233 -19.93 15.25 -2.88
C SER A 233 -19.41 15.06 -4.30
N ASP A 234 -20.27 15.10 -5.32
CA ASP A 234 -19.85 14.95 -6.73
C ASP A 234 -18.83 16.00 -7.17
N VAL A 235 -19.00 17.24 -6.72
CA VAL A 235 -18.10 18.36 -7.03
C VAL A 235 -16.82 18.21 -6.23
N MET A 236 -16.93 17.88 -4.94
CA MET A 236 -15.78 17.69 -4.05
C MET A 236 -14.85 16.57 -4.56
N PHE A 237 -15.42 15.43 -4.97
CA PHE A 237 -14.66 14.26 -5.46
C PHE A 237 -13.99 14.50 -6.81
N LYS A 238 -14.53 15.41 -7.63
CA LYS A 238 -14.00 15.70 -8.96
C LYS A 238 -12.96 16.82 -8.93
N ASP A 239 -13.29 17.94 -8.28
CA ASP A 239 -12.49 19.16 -8.35
C ASP A 239 -11.50 19.29 -7.18
N HIS A 240 -11.84 18.75 -6.01
CA HIS A 240 -11.12 18.97 -4.74
C HIS A 240 -10.73 17.67 -4.01
N LYS A 241 -10.54 16.57 -4.76
CA LYS A 241 -10.15 15.26 -4.21
C LYS A 241 -8.89 15.31 -3.34
N ASN A 242 -7.99 16.24 -3.62
CA ASN A 242 -6.75 16.44 -2.87
C ASN A 242 -6.94 16.90 -1.42
N GLN A 243 -8.14 17.34 -1.04
CA GLN A 243 -8.48 17.70 0.32
C GLN A 243 -8.99 16.52 1.16
N LEU A 244 -9.38 15.41 0.51
CA LEU A 244 -9.92 14.22 1.16
C LEU A 244 -8.86 13.10 1.20
N ILE A 245 -8.42 12.74 2.40
CA ILE A 245 -7.29 11.82 2.57
C ILE A 245 -7.75 10.57 3.32
N TYR A 246 -7.46 9.40 2.75
CA TYR A 246 -7.75 8.10 3.36
C TYR A 246 -6.46 7.33 3.61
N ASN A 247 -6.11 7.16 4.89
CA ASN A 247 -5.00 6.31 5.29
C ASN A 247 -5.52 4.88 5.54
N PRO A 248 -5.11 3.88 4.72
CA PRO A 248 -5.56 2.50 4.88
C PRO A 248 -4.99 1.83 6.13
N GLU A 249 -5.58 0.70 6.51
CA GLU A 249 -5.14 -0.12 7.63
C GLU A 249 -3.72 -0.66 7.46
N LEU A 250 -3.40 -1.17 6.27
CA LEU A 250 -2.09 -1.75 5.96
C LEU A 250 -1.08 -0.68 5.50
N ASP A 251 0.09 -0.68 6.14
CA ASP A 251 1.18 0.23 5.80
C ASP A 251 2.03 -0.32 4.65
N VAL A 252 1.76 0.18 3.44
CA VAL A 252 2.53 -0.18 2.26
C VAL A 252 3.47 0.96 1.89
N HIS A 253 4.76 0.62 1.76
CA HIS A 253 5.87 1.51 1.41
C HIS A 253 6.87 0.79 0.49
N PHE A 254 7.71 1.55 -0.22
CA PHE A 254 8.84 0.96 -0.95
C PHE A 254 9.91 0.48 0.04
N PRO A 255 10.26 -0.82 0.03
CA PRO A 255 11.11 -1.39 1.08
C PRO A 255 12.57 -0.91 1.03
N TYR A 256 13.07 -0.55 -0.14
CA TYR A 256 14.47 -0.12 -0.34
C TYR A 256 14.65 1.40 -0.29
N LEU A 257 13.64 2.17 0.13
CA LEU A 257 13.81 3.59 0.39
C LEU A 257 14.07 3.84 1.87
N THR A 258 14.82 4.89 2.18
CA THR A 258 14.97 5.37 3.56
C THR A 258 13.75 6.17 4.02
N VAL A 259 13.61 6.37 5.33
CA VAL A 259 12.57 7.24 5.89
C VAL A 259 12.70 8.67 5.36
N GLU A 260 13.94 9.18 5.27
CA GLU A 260 14.27 10.47 4.65
C GLU A 260 13.78 10.57 3.20
N GLU A 261 14.16 9.62 2.36
CA GLU A 261 13.81 9.61 0.93
C GLU A 261 12.29 9.54 0.73
N THR A 262 11.59 8.76 1.56
CA THR A 262 10.13 8.61 1.53
C THR A 262 9.43 9.93 1.88
N MET A 263 9.86 10.59 2.96
CA MET A 263 9.31 11.88 3.39
C MET A 263 9.64 13.00 2.42
N GLN A 264 10.88 13.06 1.93
CA GLN A 264 11.32 14.06 0.95
C GLN A 264 10.52 13.97 -0.34
N PHE A 265 10.22 12.75 -0.82
CA PHE A 265 9.35 12.53 -1.96
C PHE A 265 7.93 13.03 -1.71
N ALA A 266 7.31 12.62 -0.59
CA ALA A 266 5.94 13.01 -0.24
C ALA A 266 5.79 14.54 -0.12
N ILE A 267 6.71 15.20 0.58
CA ILE A 267 6.73 16.67 0.75
C ILE A 267 7.01 17.35 -0.59
N GLY A 268 7.93 16.80 -1.38
CA GLY A 268 8.24 17.31 -2.72
C GLY A 268 7.02 17.35 -3.64
N CYS A 269 6.14 16.35 -3.60
CA CYS A 269 4.90 16.30 -4.37
C CYS A 269 3.86 17.36 -3.92
N LYS A 270 3.93 17.82 -2.67
CA LYS A 270 2.94 18.71 -2.05
C LYS A 270 3.51 20.10 -1.70
N THR A 271 4.70 20.41 -2.19
CA THR A 271 5.33 21.71 -1.94
C THR A 271 4.61 22.81 -2.72
N PRO A 272 4.05 23.84 -2.05
CA PRO A 272 3.36 24.93 -2.71
C PRO A 272 4.34 25.87 -3.43
N ASN A 273 3.83 26.60 -4.42
CA ASN A 273 4.61 27.59 -5.16
C ASN A 273 4.94 28.82 -4.28
N ILE A 274 3.91 29.39 -3.63
CA ILE A 274 4.04 30.45 -2.64
C ILE A 274 4.51 29.84 -1.33
N ARG A 275 5.63 30.33 -0.81
CA ARG A 275 6.27 29.84 0.41
C ARG A 275 6.55 31.02 1.32
N ILE A 276 6.37 30.82 2.62
CA ILE A 276 6.63 31.83 3.65
C ILE A 276 8.07 32.35 3.45
N ASN A 277 8.24 33.67 3.38
CA ASN A 277 9.52 34.36 3.16
C ASN A 277 10.26 34.00 1.84
N ASN A 278 9.59 33.47 0.82
CA ASN A 278 10.21 33.10 -0.47
C ASN A 278 11.42 32.13 -0.37
N VAL A 279 11.43 31.28 0.66
CA VAL A 279 12.47 30.25 0.88
C VAL A 279 12.62 29.32 -0.34
N SER A 280 13.82 28.78 -0.56
CA SER A 280 14.08 27.86 -1.68
C SER A 280 13.30 26.54 -1.56
N ARG A 281 13.04 25.82 -2.67
CA ARG A 281 12.17 24.62 -2.66
C ARG A 281 12.82 23.51 -1.83
N LYS A 282 14.14 23.35 -1.99
CA LYS A 282 14.93 22.35 -1.29
C LYS A 282 14.96 22.61 0.22
N GLU A 283 15.15 23.86 0.61
CA GLU A 283 15.17 24.27 2.01
C GLU A 283 13.80 24.08 2.67
N TYR A 284 12.71 24.48 1.99
CA TYR A 284 11.35 24.21 2.46
C TYR A 284 11.10 22.71 2.70
N ILE A 285 11.50 21.85 1.75
CA ILE A 285 11.33 20.40 1.88
C ILE A 285 12.11 19.88 3.09
N ASN A 286 13.35 20.34 3.30
CA ASN A 286 14.18 19.90 4.41
C ASN A 286 13.62 20.35 5.76
N THR A 287 13.22 21.63 5.90
CA THR A 287 12.65 22.16 7.15
C THR A 287 11.36 21.44 7.54
N ILE A 288 10.46 21.22 6.57
CA ILE A 288 9.19 20.52 6.82
C ILE A 288 9.43 19.03 7.10
N LYS A 289 10.39 18.40 6.43
CA LYS A 289 10.81 17.02 6.72
C LYS A 289 11.26 16.91 8.17
N ASP A 290 12.17 17.77 8.60
CA ASP A 290 12.72 17.74 9.96
C ASP A 290 11.65 18.00 11.01
N LEU A 291 10.70 18.90 10.73
CA LEU A 291 9.54 19.15 11.59
C LEU A 291 8.69 17.88 11.77
N TYR A 292 8.27 17.23 10.68
CA TYR A 292 7.43 16.02 10.76
C TYR A 292 8.19 14.83 11.36
N LEU A 293 9.47 14.63 11.01
CA LEU A 293 10.28 13.56 11.59
C LEU A 293 10.49 13.76 13.09
N THR A 294 10.58 15.01 13.57
CA THR A 294 10.68 15.31 15.00
C THR A 294 9.34 15.10 15.70
N LEU A 295 8.24 15.61 15.13
CA LEU A 295 6.90 15.47 15.68
C LEU A 295 6.49 14.01 15.88
N PHE A 296 6.90 13.12 14.96
CA PHE A 296 6.60 11.69 15.04
C PHE A 296 7.69 10.85 15.72
N GLY A 297 8.74 11.46 16.29
CA GLY A 297 9.82 10.71 16.93
C GLY A 297 10.51 9.72 15.99
N LEU A 298 10.81 10.16 14.77
CA LEU A 298 11.44 9.39 13.69
C LEU A 298 12.84 9.92 13.32
N LYS A 299 13.32 11.00 13.95
CA LYS A 299 14.60 11.63 13.63
C LYS A 299 15.81 10.69 13.79
N HIS A 300 15.78 9.78 14.77
CA HIS A 300 16.84 8.80 14.99
C HIS A 300 16.89 7.67 13.93
N VAL A 301 15.80 7.44 13.19
CA VAL A 301 15.71 6.42 12.13
C VAL A 301 15.66 7.03 10.73
N GLU A 302 15.93 8.33 10.59
CA GLU A 302 15.83 9.08 9.33
C GLU A 302 16.56 8.40 8.15
N LYS A 303 17.79 7.93 8.37
CA LYS A 303 18.62 7.28 7.33
C LYS A 303 18.42 5.77 7.22
N THR A 304 17.51 5.21 8.00
CA THR A 304 17.25 3.76 8.00
C THR A 304 16.26 3.40 6.89
N LEU A 305 16.44 2.23 6.26
CA LEU A 305 15.48 1.70 5.29
C LEU A 305 14.12 1.47 5.95
N VAL A 306 13.04 1.83 5.26
CA VAL A 306 11.67 1.55 5.74
C VAL A 306 11.45 0.05 5.83
N GLY A 307 11.93 -0.70 4.84
CA GLY A 307 11.78 -2.15 4.78
C GLY A 307 10.33 -2.61 4.60
N ASN A 308 10.16 -3.93 4.57
CA ASN A 308 8.86 -4.59 4.59
C ASN A 308 8.99 -5.88 5.40
N ASP A 309 8.13 -6.84 5.15
CA ASP A 309 8.13 -8.12 5.87
C ASP A 309 9.30 -9.04 5.46
N PHE A 310 9.89 -8.82 4.27
CA PHE A 310 11.03 -9.59 3.75
C PHE A 310 12.36 -8.85 3.85
N VAL A 311 12.33 -7.53 3.72
CA VAL A 311 13.48 -6.63 3.79
C VAL A 311 13.50 -5.98 5.15
N ARG A 312 14.53 -6.30 5.94
CA ARG A 312 14.73 -5.70 7.26
C ARG A 312 14.80 -4.18 7.15
N GLY A 313 14.05 -3.48 7.99
CA GLY A 313 14.01 -2.03 8.09
C GLY A 313 13.64 -1.55 9.48
N ILE A 314 12.93 -0.43 9.55
CA ILE A 314 12.37 0.10 10.81
C ILE A 314 11.33 -0.84 11.42
N SER A 315 11.06 -0.67 12.72
CA SER A 315 10.03 -1.46 13.40
C SER A 315 8.62 -1.22 12.82
N GLY A 316 7.71 -2.19 12.97
CA GLY A 316 6.33 -2.06 12.48
C GLY A 316 5.63 -0.80 13.01
N GLY A 317 5.82 -0.46 14.28
CA GLY A 317 5.25 0.77 14.85
C GLY A 317 5.86 2.05 14.29
N GLN A 318 7.19 2.09 14.06
CA GLN A 318 7.83 3.22 13.37
C GLN A 318 7.34 3.34 11.93
N ARG A 319 7.13 2.22 11.23
CA ARG A 319 6.56 2.18 9.87
C ARG A 319 5.14 2.76 9.83
N LYS A 320 4.32 2.47 10.85
CA LYS A 320 3.00 3.10 11.03
C LYS A 320 3.11 4.62 11.14
N ARG A 321 4.02 5.10 12.00
CA ARG A 321 4.28 6.55 12.15
C ARG A 321 4.72 7.21 10.84
N VAL A 322 5.50 6.53 10.01
CA VAL A 322 5.86 7.02 8.66
C VAL A 322 4.63 7.12 7.75
N SER A 323 3.72 6.14 7.74
CA SER A 323 2.48 6.23 6.95
C SER A 323 1.59 7.41 7.36
N ILE A 324 1.51 7.67 8.66
CA ILE A 324 0.74 8.80 9.20
C ILE A 324 1.41 10.13 8.82
N ALA A 325 2.73 10.22 9.00
CA ALA A 325 3.48 11.41 8.59
C ALA A 325 3.31 11.69 7.09
N GLU A 326 3.38 10.65 6.25
CA GLU A 326 3.11 10.73 4.81
C GLU A 326 1.68 11.23 4.52
N ALA A 327 0.68 10.77 5.27
CA ALA A 327 -0.70 11.24 5.15
C ALA A 327 -0.83 12.72 5.55
N MET A 328 -0.27 13.14 6.68
CA MET A 328 -0.38 14.54 7.15
C MET A 328 0.34 15.53 6.24
N VAL A 329 1.44 15.12 5.60
CA VAL A 329 2.18 15.94 4.62
C VAL A 329 1.30 16.35 3.42
N THR A 330 0.21 15.64 3.13
CA THR A 330 -0.66 15.96 1.99
C THR A 330 -1.45 17.26 2.17
N LYS A 331 -1.54 17.78 3.41
CA LYS A 331 -2.30 18.99 3.77
C LYS A 331 -3.77 18.93 3.34
N GLY A 332 -4.42 17.80 3.57
CA GLY A 332 -5.87 17.65 3.40
C GLY A 332 -6.68 18.42 4.45
N THR A 333 -7.99 18.60 4.21
CA THR A 333 -8.94 19.16 5.20
C THR A 333 -9.68 18.07 5.96
N VAL A 334 -9.94 16.93 5.31
CA VAL A 334 -10.65 15.79 5.89
C VAL A 334 -9.71 14.58 5.85
N PHE A 335 -9.43 14.02 7.02
CA PHE A 335 -8.61 12.83 7.17
C PHE A 335 -9.44 11.66 7.68
N CYS A 336 -9.38 10.54 6.97
CA CYS A 336 -9.97 9.27 7.37
C CYS A 336 -8.84 8.27 7.67
N PHE A 337 -8.72 7.85 8.91
CA PHE A 337 -7.68 6.94 9.39
C PHE A 337 -8.30 5.58 9.70
N ASP A 338 -7.97 4.57 8.89
CA ASP A 338 -8.50 3.22 9.08
C ASP A 338 -7.58 2.38 9.99
N ASN A 339 -8.09 1.97 11.14
CA ASN A 339 -7.42 1.14 12.14
C ASN A 339 -5.97 1.57 12.44
N ALA A 340 -5.80 2.86 12.75
CA ALA A 340 -4.47 3.49 12.78
C ALA A 340 -3.56 3.04 13.94
N THR A 341 -4.09 2.38 14.97
CA THR A 341 -3.31 1.90 16.12
C THR A 341 -2.91 0.42 16.03
N ARG A 342 -3.32 -0.31 14.97
CA ARG A 342 -2.97 -1.73 14.82
C ARG A 342 -1.45 -1.92 14.74
N GLY A 343 -0.94 -2.81 15.58
CA GLY A 343 0.50 -3.12 15.64
C GLY A 343 1.33 -2.14 16.48
N LEU A 344 0.69 -1.18 17.15
CA LEU A 344 1.31 -0.33 18.17
C LEU A 344 1.09 -0.91 19.57
N ASP A 345 2.08 -0.73 20.45
CA ASP A 345 1.91 -0.91 21.89
C ASP A 345 1.05 0.21 22.50
N ALA A 346 0.49 -0.03 23.68
CA ALA A 346 -0.53 0.85 24.26
C ALA A 346 -0.04 2.29 24.50
N SER A 347 1.22 2.48 24.92
CA SER A 347 1.81 3.81 25.11
C SER A 347 2.01 4.54 23.77
N THR A 348 2.62 3.87 22.79
CA THR A 348 2.83 4.45 21.45
C THR A 348 1.52 4.75 20.73
N ALA A 349 0.48 3.93 20.93
CA ALA A 349 -0.85 4.19 20.38
C ALA A 349 -1.49 5.45 20.98
N LEU A 350 -1.25 5.72 22.27
CA LEU A 350 -1.72 6.93 22.95
C LEU A 350 -0.97 8.17 22.46
N GLU A 351 0.37 8.14 22.45
CA GLU A 351 1.19 9.24 21.92
C GLU A 351 0.83 9.59 20.47
N PHE A 352 0.46 8.57 19.69
CA PHE A 352 -0.06 8.76 18.34
C PHE A 352 -1.40 9.49 18.33
N ALA A 353 -2.38 9.05 19.11
CA ALA A 353 -3.69 9.69 19.18
C ALA A 353 -3.57 11.15 19.68
N GLU A 354 -2.67 11.40 20.63
CA GLU A 354 -2.28 12.73 21.12
C GLU A 354 -1.69 13.60 20.01
N SER A 355 -0.77 13.04 19.21
CA SER A 355 -0.18 13.76 18.07
C SER A 355 -1.22 14.12 17.01
N LEU A 356 -2.16 13.20 16.73
CA LEU A 356 -3.29 13.44 15.83
C LEU A 356 -4.21 14.54 16.38
N ARG A 357 -4.46 14.55 17.69
CA ARG A 357 -5.23 15.58 18.38
C ARG A 357 -4.59 16.95 18.24
N THR A 358 -3.31 17.06 18.55
CA THR A 358 -2.55 18.31 18.41
C THR A 358 -2.59 18.80 16.96
N SER A 359 -2.40 17.92 15.98
CA SER A 359 -2.48 18.28 14.56
C SER A 359 -3.87 18.81 14.18
N THR A 360 -4.93 18.11 14.59
CA THR A 360 -6.34 18.49 14.34
C THR A 360 -6.66 19.87 14.93
N ASN A 361 -6.23 20.11 16.18
CA ASN A 361 -6.43 21.39 16.89
C ASN A 361 -5.70 22.57 16.20
N ILE A 362 -4.49 22.35 15.68
CA ILE A 362 -3.67 23.41 15.07
C ILE A 362 -4.14 23.74 13.65
N THR A 363 -4.45 22.71 12.88
CA THR A 363 -4.78 22.85 11.45
C THR A 363 -6.27 23.04 11.19
N GLU A 364 -7.11 22.95 12.23
CA GLU A 364 -8.58 22.94 12.14
C GLU A 364 -9.10 21.89 11.16
N THR A 365 -8.38 20.77 11.03
CA THR A 365 -8.76 19.67 10.13
C THR A 365 -9.82 18.79 10.77
N THR A 366 -10.58 18.09 9.94
CA THR A 366 -11.65 17.18 10.38
C THR A 366 -11.13 15.74 10.30
N SER A 367 -11.05 15.06 11.44
CA SER A 367 -10.43 13.72 11.52
C SER A 367 -11.47 12.65 11.90
N VAL A 368 -11.59 11.61 11.07
CA VAL A 368 -12.42 10.42 11.32
C VAL A 368 -11.51 9.22 11.48
N VAL A 369 -11.58 8.53 12.61
CA VAL A 369 -10.66 7.44 12.95
C VAL A 369 -11.44 6.20 13.31
N THR A 370 -11.08 5.05 12.75
CA THR A 370 -11.52 3.74 13.24
C THR A 370 -10.44 3.14 14.12
N ILE A 371 -10.83 2.62 15.29
CA ILE A 371 -9.94 1.89 16.19
C ILE A 371 -10.72 0.69 16.74
N TYR A 372 -10.30 -0.53 16.44
CA TYR A 372 -11.01 -1.74 16.94
C TYR A 372 -10.81 -1.94 18.44
N GLN A 373 -9.64 -1.58 18.96
CA GLN A 373 -9.28 -1.74 20.38
C GLN A 373 -8.64 -0.44 20.87
N ALA A 374 -9.48 0.49 21.32
CA ALA A 374 -9.02 1.75 21.91
C ALA A 374 -8.92 1.61 23.44
N SER A 375 -7.89 2.22 24.03
CA SER A 375 -7.82 2.36 25.49
C SER A 375 -8.73 3.51 25.95
N GLU A 376 -9.03 3.55 27.25
CA GLU A 376 -9.81 4.65 27.83
C GLU A 376 -9.16 6.02 27.61
N ASN A 377 -7.83 6.09 27.69
CA ASN A 377 -7.09 7.33 27.48
C ASN A 377 -7.20 7.81 26.03
N ILE A 378 -7.18 6.89 25.06
CA ILE A 378 -7.39 7.22 23.65
C ILE A 378 -8.82 7.70 23.42
N TYR A 379 -9.81 7.04 24.02
CA TYR A 379 -11.22 7.40 23.88
C TYR A 379 -11.51 8.85 24.28
N LYS A 380 -10.91 9.32 25.38
CA LYS A 380 -11.09 10.69 25.90
C LYS A 380 -10.55 11.81 24.99
N LEU A 381 -9.74 11.49 23.99
CA LEU A 381 -9.21 12.46 23.04
C LEU A 381 -10.20 12.82 21.90
N PHE A 382 -11.25 12.00 21.73
CA PHE A 382 -12.25 12.20 20.68
C PHE A 382 -13.37 13.12 21.16
N ASP A 383 -13.95 13.91 20.24
CA ASP A 383 -15.11 14.76 20.57
C ASP A 383 -16.43 13.99 20.34
N TYR A 384 -16.48 13.18 19.28
CA TYR A 384 -17.66 12.41 18.89
C TYR A 384 -17.35 10.93 18.71
N VAL A 385 -18.36 10.09 18.90
CA VAL A 385 -18.31 8.66 18.60
C VAL A 385 -19.54 8.23 17.79
N THR A 386 -19.32 7.34 16.83
CA THR A 386 -20.39 6.63 16.13
C THR A 386 -20.19 5.13 16.23
N VAL A 387 -21.26 4.41 16.53
CA VAL A 387 -21.24 2.95 16.69
C VAL A 387 -22.02 2.33 15.53
N LEU A 388 -21.37 1.43 14.80
CA LEU A 388 -21.95 0.67 13.70
C LEU A 388 -22.17 -0.79 14.11
N TYR A 389 -23.39 -1.29 13.88
CA TYR A 389 -23.75 -2.69 14.10
C TYR A 389 -24.30 -3.29 12.79
N LEU A 390 -23.55 -4.23 12.20
CA LEU A 390 -23.90 -4.89 10.92
C LEU A 390 -24.29 -3.92 9.78
N GLY A 391 -23.65 -2.75 9.73
CA GLY A 391 -23.92 -1.71 8.75
C GLY A 391 -24.96 -0.67 9.17
N ARG A 392 -25.63 -0.83 10.31
CA ARG A 392 -26.61 0.14 10.82
C ARG A 392 -25.94 1.04 11.85
N GLN A 393 -26.25 2.33 11.81
CA GLN A 393 -25.81 3.27 12.84
C GLN A 393 -26.73 3.13 14.06
N VAL A 394 -26.16 2.77 15.21
CA VAL A 394 -26.92 2.56 16.46
C VAL A 394 -26.71 3.69 17.47
N TYR A 395 -25.70 4.52 17.26
CA TYR A 395 -25.44 5.72 18.05
C TYR A 395 -24.54 6.69 17.27
N PHE A 396 -24.78 7.99 17.43
CA PHE A 396 -23.88 9.08 17.02
C PHE A 396 -24.02 10.25 18.00
N GLY A 397 -22.93 10.70 18.59
CA GLY A 397 -22.98 11.83 19.52
C GLY A 397 -21.68 12.09 20.28
N PRO A 398 -21.70 13.00 21.26
CA PRO A 398 -20.55 13.28 22.12
C PRO A 398 -20.10 12.04 22.90
N ILE A 399 -18.79 11.90 23.12
CA ILE A 399 -18.22 10.71 23.77
C ILE A 399 -18.76 10.45 25.20
N ASP A 400 -19.12 11.49 25.94
CA ASP A 400 -19.57 11.39 27.34
C ASP A 400 -20.98 10.79 27.45
N GLN A 401 -21.82 10.98 26.43
CA GLN A 401 -23.22 10.56 26.45
C GLN A 401 -23.43 9.13 25.93
N ALA A 402 -22.41 8.53 25.32
CA ALA A 402 -22.52 7.23 24.66
C ALA A 402 -22.85 6.09 25.63
N VAL A 403 -22.16 6.04 26.79
CA VAL A 403 -22.41 4.98 27.80
C VAL A 403 -23.80 5.13 28.40
N ASP A 404 -24.20 6.36 28.73
CA ASP A 404 -25.51 6.65 29.33
C ASP A 404 -26.66 6.29 28.38
N PHE A 405 -26.47 6.40 27.07
CA PHE A 405 -27.44 5.97 26.07
C PHE A 405 -27.68 4.45 26.12
N PHE A 406 -26.64 3.64 26.07
CA PHE A 406 -26.78 2.18 26.16
C PHE A 406 -27.19 1.71 27.56
N TYR A 407 -26.83 2.45 28.61
CA TYR A 407 -27.31 2.21 29.96
C TYR A 407 -28.82 2.41 30.10
N ARG A 408 -29.37 3.46 29.47
CA ARG A 408 -30.83 3.68 29.40
C ARG A 408 -31.55 2.63 28.56
N MET A 409 -30.89 2.10 27.53
CA MET A 409 -31.41 1.01 26.70
C MET A 409 -31.53 -0.31 27.47
N GLY A 410 -30.73 -0.53 28.52
CA GLY A 410 -30.77 -1.73 29.38
C GLY A 410 -29.46 -2.51 29.45
N TYR A 411 -28.38 -2.03 28.84
CA TYR A 411 -27.07 -2.67 28.84
C TYR A 411 -26.12 -2.03 29.86
N GLU A 412 -25.46 -2.85 30.67
CA GLU A 412 -24.57 -2.37 31.73
C GLU A 412 -23.09 -2.57 31.37
N LYS A 413 -22.28 -1.54 31.61
CA LYS A 413 -20.83 -1.61 31.46
C LYS A 413 -20.18 -2.28 32.67
N PRO A 414 -19.45 -3.40 32.50
CA PRO A 414 -18.64 -3.99 33.57
C PRO A 414 -17.58 -3.02 34.12
N SER A 415 -17.32 -3.10 35.43
CA SER A 415 -16.45 -2.15 36.14
C SER A 415 -15.00 -2.08 35.64
N ARG A 416 -14.47 -3.18 35.09
CA ARG A 416 -13.09 -3.26 34.57
C ARG A 416 -12.99 -3.11 33.05
N GLN A 417 -14.12 -3.00 32.36
CA GLN A 417 -14.13 -2.87 30.91
C GLN A 417 -13.99 -1.40 30.51
N THR A 418 -13.18 -1.14 29.48
CA THR A 418 -13.04 0.20 28.92
C THR A 418 -14.31 0.60 28.18
N THR A 419 -14.59 1.90 28.11
CA THR A 419 -15.74 2.47 27.42
C THR A 419 -15.82 2.05 25.94
N PRO A 420 -14.77 2.22 25.10
CA PRO A 420 -14.84 1.79 23.69
C PRO A 420 -15.01 0.28 23.52
N GLU A 421 -14.46 -0.54 24.42
CA GLU A 421 -14.65 -1.98 24.41
C GLU A 421 -16.09 -2.37 24.77
N PHE A 422 -16.72 -1.66 25.71
CA PHE A 422 -18.15 -1.81 25.99
C PHE A 422 -19.02 -1.45 24.78
N LEU A 423 -18.77 -0.28 24.15
CA LEU A 423 -19.55 0.16 22.99
C LEU A 423 -19.46 -0.82 21.81
N THR A 424 -18.32 -1.50 21.64
CA THR A 424 -18.16 -2.56 20.64
C THR A 424 -18.75 -3.88 21.09
N ALA A 425 -18.57 -4.29 22.35
CA ALA A 425 -19.13 -5.51 22.92
C ALA A 425 -20.67 -5.51 22.94
N VAL A 426 -21.31 -4.35 23.11
CA VAL A 426 -22.78 -4.22 23.02
C VAL A 426 -23.29 -4.59 21.63
N THR A 427 -22.46 -4.55 20.59
CA THR A 427 -22.86 -5.04 19.25
C THR A 427 -22.71 -6.56 19.09
N ASP A 428 -22.18 -7.29 20.08
CA ASP A 428 -22.04 -8.75 20.06
C ASP A 428 -23.09 -9.44 20.93
N PRO A 429 -24.00 -10.25 20.35
CA PRO A 429 -24.99 -10.99 21.14
C PRO A 429 -24.39 -11.82 22.29
N LEU A 430 -23.17 -12.35 22.10
CA LEU A 430 -22.51 -13.21 23.09
C LEU A 430 -21.80 -12.46 24.23
N ALA A 431 -21.48 -11.17 24.04
CA ALA A 431 -20.64 -10.41 24.97
C ALA A 431 -21.41 -9.35 25.77
N ARG A 432 -22.71 -9.15 25.50
CA ARG A 432 -23.56 -8.17 26.17
C ARG A 432 -23.85 -8.59 27.62
N ASN A 433 -23.88 -7.59 28.51
CA ASN A 433 -24.35 -7.78 29.88
C ASN A 433 -25.65 -7.00 30.07
N ILE A 434 -26.72 -7.72 30.41
CA ILE A 434 -28.04 -7.14 30.69
C ILE A 434 -28.05 -6.62 32.13
N ARG A 435 -28.59 -5.42 32.32
CA ARG A 435 -28.73 -4.80 33.64
C ARG A 435 -29.68 -5.60 34.53
N ALA A 436 -29.32 -5.72 35.80
CA ALA A 436 -30.18 -6.35 36.81
C ALA A 436 -31.55 -5.62 36.92
N GLY A 437 -32.63 -6.36 36.63
CA GLY A 437 -34.02 -5.86 36.72
C GLY A 437 -34.74 -5.72 35.37
N PHE A 438 -34.04 -5.81 34.24
CA PHE A 438 -34.66 -5.87 32.92
C PHE A 438 -34.81 -7.32 32.45
N LYS A 439 -35.91 -7.63 31.76
CA LYS A 439 -36.08 -8.91 31.06
C LYS A 439 -35.51 -8.81 29.66
N GLN A 440 -34.93 -9.91 29.17
CA GLN A 440 -34.32 -9.98 27.85
C GLN A 440 -35.30 -9.67 26.71
N SER A 441 -36.58 -9.95 26.91
CA SER A 441 -37.68 -9.64 25.98
C SER A 441 -38.06 -8.15 25.89
N GLU A 442 -37.60 -7.31 26.81
CA GLU A 442 -37.94 -5.88 26.89
C GLU A 442 -36.85 -4.97 26.30
N ILE A 443 -35.68 -5.54 25.94
CA ILE A 443 -34.51 -4.82 25.45
C ILE A 443 -34.26 -5.18 23.98
N PRO A 444 -33.86 -4.22 23.12
CA PRO A 444 -33.43 -4.51 21.75
C PRO A 444 -32.34 -5.60 21.69
N GLN A 445 -32.56 -6.65 20.89
CA GLN A 445 -31.62 -7.76 20.68
C GLN A 445 -31.01 -7.72 19.28
N THR A 446 -31.83 -7.45 18.26
CA THR A 446 -31.39 -7.48 16.86
C THR A 446 -30.83 -6.13 16.41
N ALA A 447 -29.94 -6.13 15.41
CA ALA A 447 -29.37 -4.88 14.87
C ALA A 447 -30.45 -3.91 14.36
N ASP A 448 -31.59 -4.44 13.90
CA ASP A 448 -32.73 -3.68 13.39
C ASP A 448 -33.48 -2.99 14.54
N GLU A 449 -33.68 -3.69 15.66
CA GLU A 449 -34.29 -3.10 16.86
C GLU A 449 -33.40 -2.01 17.48
N PHE A 450 -32.08 -2.20 17.48
CA PHE A 450 -31.13 -1.17 17.93
C PHE A 450 -31.23 0.11 17.08
N GLU A 451 -31.31 -0.05 15.75
CA GLU A 451 -31.49 1.09 14.84
C GLU A 451 -32.86 1.77 15.06
N GLN A 452 -33.93 1.00 15.25
CA GLN A 452 -35.25 1.57 15.54
C GLN A 452 -35.25 2.35 16.87
N TYR A 453 -34.62 1.80 17.91
CA TYR A 453 -34.47 2.49 19.18
C TYR A 453 -33.68 3.80 19.02
N TRP A 454 -32.58 3.76 18.25
CA TRP A 454 -31.80 4.95 17.90
C TRP A 454 -32.63 5.99 17.15
N LYS A 455 -33.33 5.61 16.07
CA LYS A 455 -34.16 6.53 15.27
C LYS A 455 -35.33 7.14 16.07
N ASN A 456 -35.85 6.43 17.07
CA ASN A 456 -36.91 6.90 17.96
C ASN A 456 -36.41 7.75 19.14
N SER A 457 -35.09 7.88 19.31
CA SER A 457 -34.51 8.56 20.47
C SER A 457 -34.52 10.10 20.30
N PRO A 458 -34.58 10.87 21.41
CA PRO A 458 -34.49 12.33 21.33
C PRO A 458 -33.14 12.79 20.77
N GLU A 459 -32.06 12.06 21.03
CA GLU A 459 -30.72 12.37 20.52
C GLU A 459 -30.66 12.31 18.98
N TYR A 460 -31.36 11.34 18.36
CA TYR A 460 -31.45 11.28 16.91
C TYR A 460 -32.30 12.41 16.32
N ALA A 461 -33.40 12.78 16.97
CA ALA A 461 -34.22 13.91 16.53
C ALA A 461 -33.43 15.23 16.55
N ASP A 462 -32.63 15.45 17.60
CA ASP A 462 -31.73 16.61 17.72
C ASP A 462 -30.60 16.57 16.67
N LEU A 463 -30.06 15.38 16.40
CA LEU A 463 -29.06 15.17 15.35
C LEU A 463 -29.60 15.57 13.98
N VAL A 464 -30.77 15.05 13.60
CA VAL A 464 -31.40 15.36 12.30
C VAL A 464 -31.68 16.85 12.18
N ARG A 465 -32.19 17.48 13.24
CA ARG A 465 -32.44 18.93 13.26
C ARG A 465 -31.17 19.75 13.08
N THR A 466 -30.07 19.31 13.70
CA THR A 466 -28.75 19.94 13.56
C THR A 466 -28.19 19.77 12.15
N VAL A 467 -28.30 18.56 11.59
CA VAL A 467 -27.88 18.25 10.21
C VAL A 467 -28.65 19.09 9.20
N ASP A 468 -29.98 19.15 9.33
CA ASP A 468 -30.85 19.95 8.46
C ASP A 468 -30.54 21.45 8.56
N SER A 469 -30.33 21.95 9.77
CA SER A 469 -29.91 23.34 9.98
C SER A 469 -28.59 23.65 9.27
N LYS A 470 -27.61 22.74 9.33
CA LYS A 470 -26.30 22.93 8.70
C LYS A 470 -26.37 22.87 7.17
N LEU A 471 -27.12 21.91 6.63
CA LEU A 471 -27.35 21.81 5.19
C LEU A 471 -28.01 23.08 4.64
N GLN A 472 -28.91 23.70 5.39
CA GLN A 472 -29.56 24.97 5.00
C GLN A 472 -28.65 26.20 5.17
N SER A 473 -27.80 26.24 6.20
CA SER A 473 -26.93 27.39 6.46
C SER A 473 -25.66 27.42 5.59
N ALA A 474 -25.31 26.31 4.95
CA ALA A 474 -24.03 26.19 4.26
C ALA A 474 -24.00 26.92 2.91
N ASN A 475 -23.14 27.94 2.81
CA ASN A 475 -22.87 28.65 1.55
C ASN A 475 -21.85 27.90 0.68
N GLY A 476 -22.29 26.83 0.00
CA GLY A 476 -21.41 26.00 -0.83
C GLY A 476 -20.64 26.74 -1.93
N SER A 477 -21.18 27.85 -2.46
CA SER A 477 -20.51 28.66 -3.49
C SER A 477 -19.28 29.39 -2.97
N GLU A 478 -19.36 29.94 -1.76
CA GLU A 478 -18.27 30.69 -1.12
C GLU A 478 -17.14 29.74 -0.74
N THR A 479 -17.45 28.61 -0.10
CA THR A 479 -16.47 27.57 0.25
C THR A 479 -15.75 27.02 -0.99
N ASN A 480 -16.49 26.75 -2.07
CA ASN A 480 -15.92 26.27 -3.32
C ASN A 480 -14.98 27.30 -3.97
N GLN A 481 -15.34 28.59 -3.90
CA GLN A 481 -14.51 29.66 -4.41
C GLN A 481 -13.24 29.83 -3.57
N ASN A 482 -13.35 29.76 -2.24
CA ASN A 482 -12.19 29.76 -1.35
C ASN A 482 -11.22 28.60 -1.68
N PHE A 483 -11.72 27.37 -1.84
CA PHE A 483 -10.87 26.24 -2.23
C PHE A 483 -10.20 26.42 -3.59
N LYS A 484 -10.91 27.00 -4.57
CA LYS A 484 -10.33 27.31 -5.88
C LYS A 484 -9.24 28.38 -5.79
N ASP A 485 -9.47 29.44 -5.03
CA ASP A 485 -8.49 30.51 -4.82
C ASP A 485 -7.21 29.96 -4.18
N VAL A 486 -7.34 29.18 -3.11
CA VAL A 486 -6.18 28.58 -2.42
C VAL A 486 -5.48 27.56 -3.32
N ALA A 487 -6.23 26.73 -4.06
CA ALA A 487 -5.64 25.77 -4.98
C ALA A 487 -4.85 26.46 -6.11
N VAL A 488 -5.30 27.62 -6.60
CA VAL A 488 -4.56 28.40 -7.60
C VAL A 488 -3.29 29.02 -7.00
N ALA A 489 -3.36 29.50 -5.76
CA ALA A 489 -2.22 30.07 -5.04
C ALA A 489 -1.12 29.03 -4.74
N GLU A 490 -1.50 27.80 -4.38
CA GLU A 490 -0.56 26.71 -4.07
C GLU A 490 0.10 26.12 -5.33
N LYS A 491 -0.57 26.15 -6.48
CA LYS A 491 -0.12 25.48 -7.71
C LYS A 491 1.17 26.06 -8.28
N GLN A 492 2.02 25.17 -8.77
CA GLN A 492 3.24 25.53 -9.50
C GLN A 492 2.89 26.11 -10.89
N LYS A 493 3.72 27.03 -11.39
CA LYS A 493 3.65 27.54 -12.76
C LYS A 493 3.53 26.38 -13.77
N TRP A 494 2.72 26.58 -14.82
CA TRP A 494 2.41 25.60 -15.87
C TRP A 494 1.53 24.41 -15.44
N THR A 495 0.97 24.43 -14.23
CA THR A 495 -0.03 23.46 -13.80
C THR A 495 -1.42 23.95 -14.17
N SER A 496 -2.24 23.06 -14.76
CA SER A 496 -3.62 23.42 -15.11
C SER A 496 -4.46 23.73 -13.86
N SER A 497 -5.29 24.77 -13.93
CA SER A 497 -6.23 25.12 -12.86
C SER A 497 -7.24 24.00 -12.56
N LYS A 498 -7.51 23.11 -13.54
CA LYS A 498 -8.40 21.94 -13.37
C LYS A 498 -7.70 20.69 -12.81
N SER A 499 -6.38 20.68 -12.73
CA SER A 499 -5.63 19.52 -12.21
C SER A 499 -5.73 19.47 -10.68
N PRO A 500 -5.98 18.30 -10.05
CA PRO A 500 -5.99 18.17 -8.59
C PRO A 500 -4.57 18.21 -7.98
N TYR A 501 -3.53 18.05 -8.81
CA TYR A 501 -2.13 18.06 -8.39
C TYR A 501 -1.57 19.48 -8.23
N ILE A 502 -0.68 19.66 -7.26
CA ILE A 502 -0.03 20.95 -6.94
C ILE A 502 1.14 21.23 -7.91
N ILE A 503 1.96 20.21 -8.16
CA ILE A 503 3.16 20.29 -9.02
C ILE A 503 2.86 19.91 -10.48
N ASN A 504 3.67 20.42 -11.39
CA ASN A 504 3.52 20.15 -12.83
C ASN A 504 3.95 18.71 -13.19
N PHE A 505 3.55 18.22 -14.37
CA PHE A 505 3.83 16.83 -14.77
C PHE A 505 5.33 16.50 -14.90
N VAL A 506 6.15 17.47 -15.33
CA VAL A 506 7.59 17.27 -15.50
C VAL A 506 8.28 17.13 -14.14
N GLU A 507 7.88 17.92 -13.16
CA GLU A 507 8.38 17.83 -11.79
C GLU A 507 7.90 16.54 -11.11
N GLN A 508 6.66 16.10 -11.38
CA GLN A 508 6.19 14.78 -10.95
C GLN A 508 7.08 13.67 -11.49
N LEU A 509 7.37 13.70 -12.81
CA LEU A 509 8.23 12.74 -13.46
C LEU A 509 9.65 12.77 -12.86
N LYS A 510 10.20 13.96 -12.63
CA LYS A 510 11.53 14.13 -12.02
C LYS A 510 11.62 13.50 -10.63
N LEU A 511 10.65 13.79 -9.75
CA LEU A 511 10.61 13.21 -8.40
C LEU A 511 10.43 11.68 -8.44
N CYS A 512 9.60 11.17 -9.35
CA CYS A 512 9.44 9.73 -9.54
C CYS A 512 10.73 9.06 -10.04
N CYS A 513 11.45 9.70 -10.98
CA CYS A 513 12.76 9.24 -11.46
C CYS A 513 13.81 9.23 -10.34
N GLU A 514 13.90 10.31 -9.56
CA GLU A 514 14.81 10.42 -8.42
C GLU A 514 14.55 9.30 -7.41
N ARG A 515 13.29 9.14 -6.99
CA ARG A 515 12.87 8.05 -6.09
C ARG A 515 13.23 6.67 -6.64
N ARG A 516 12.95 6.41 -7.92
CA ARG A 516 13.26 5.10 -8.55
C ARG A 516 14.75 4.86 -8.66
N PHE A 517 15.54 5.91 -8.88
CA PHE A 517 17.00 5.83 -8.86
C PHE A 517 17.50 5.46 -7.46
N HIS A 518 16.99 6.07 -6.39
CA HIS A 518 17.31 5.69 -5.01
C HIS A 518 16.96 4.22 -4.73
N ASN A 519 15.75 3.80 -5.08
CA ASN A 519 15.31 2.41 -4.90
C ASN A 519 16.21 1.40 -5.65
N LEU A 520 16.68 1.76 -6.85
CA LEU A 520 17.60 0.94 -7.64
C LEU A 520 19.00 0.86 -7.00
N VAL A 521 19.53 2.00 -6.54
CA VAL A 521 20.86 2.06 -5.89
C VAL A 521 20.87 1.26 -4.58
N ASN A 522 19.76 1.32 -3.83
CA ASN A 522 19.61 0.58 -2.58
C ASN A 522 19.35 -0.92 -2.82
N ASN A 523 18.67 -1.30 -3.91
CA ASN A 523 18.49 -2.70 -4.31
C ASN A 523 19.65 -3.23 -5.17
N LYS A 524 20.83 -3.37 -4.55
CA LYS A 524 22.05 -3.88 -5.21
C LYS A 524 21.91 -5.33 -5.70
N ALA A 525 21.15 -6.15 -4.97
CA ALA A 525 21.00 -7.57 -5.26
C ALA A 525 20.33 -7.82 -6.62
N TYR A 526 19.26 -7.07 -6.92
CA TYR A 526 18.57 -7.18 -8.21
C TYR A 526 19.49 -6.82 -9.38
N THR A 527 20.16 -5.67 -9.30
CA THR A 527 21.06 -5.20 -10.36
C THR A 527 22.22 -6.16 -10.62
N LEU A 528 22.84 -6.68 -9.55
CA LEU A 528 23.93 -7.64 -9.66
C LEU A 528 23.47 -8.97 -10.30
N THR A 529 22.29 -9.45 -9.92
CA THR A 529 21.72 -10.70 -10.47
C THR A 529 21.42 -10.55 -11.96
N LEU A 530 20.84 -9.42 -12.38
CA LEU A 530 20.52 -9.16 -13.79
C LEU A 530 21.77 -9.14 -14.68
N VAL A 531 22.82 -8.42 -14.25
CA VAL A 531 24.08 -8.32 -15.03
C VAL A 531 24.83 -9.64 -15.04
N SER A 532 24.95 -10.31 -13.89
CA SER A 532 25.64 -11.61 -13.81
C SER A 532 24.94 -12.70 -14.62
N ALA A 533 23.60 -12.75 -14.59
CA ALA A 533 22.83 -13.69 -15.41
C ALA A 533 23.05 -13.45 -16.91
N ALA A 534 23.07 -12.19 -17.36
CA ALA A 534 23.33 -11.85 -18.76
C ALA A 534 24.75 -12.27 -19.20
N VAL A 535 25.77 -12.04 -18.37
CA VAL A 535 27.15 -12.48 -18.64
C VAL A 535 27.23 -14.01 -18.76
N ILE A 536 26.70 -14.75 -17.78
CA ILE A 536 26.72 -16.22 -17.78
C ILE A 536 26.00 -16.77 -19.02
N GLN A 537 24.82 -16.25 -19.34
CA GLN A 537 24.04 -16.70 -20.49
C GLN A 537 24.71 -16.38 -21.82
N SER A 538 25.32 -15.20 -21.97
CA SER A 538 26.09 -14.88 -23.19
C SER A 538 27.31 -15.80 -23.39
N LEU A 539 27.98 -16.22 -22.32
CA LEU A 539 29.08 -17.19 -22.40
C LEU A 539 28.58 -18.57 -22.85
N ILE A 540 27.46 -19.04 -22.28
CA ILE A 540 26.87 -20.33 -22.64
C ILE A 540 26.45 -20.32 -24.11
N ILE A 541 25.62 -19.35 -24.53
CA ILE A 541 25.12 -19.29 -25.91
C ILE A 541 26.26 -19.01 -26.90
N GLY A 542 27.15 -18.07 -26.57
CA GLY A 542 28.27 -17.76 -27.45
C GLY A 542 29.26 -18.93 -27.60
N SER A 543 29.41 -19.79 -26.59
CA SER A 543 30.21 -21.02 -26.71
C SER A 543 29.57 -22.06 -27.63
N LEU A 544 28.24 -22.15 -27.67
CA LEU A 544 27.50 -23.04 -28.57
C LEU A 544 27.68 -22.65 -30.05
N TYR A 545 27.83 -21.36 -30.31
CA TYR A 545 28.04 -20.79 -31.65
C TYR A 545 29.49 -20.36 -31.90
N TYR A 546 30.43 -20.89 -31.12
CA TYR A 546 31.82 -20.47 -31.15
C TYR A 546 32.40 -20.52 -32.56
N ASN A 547 32.92 -19.37 -33.01
CA ASN A 547 33.56 -19.20 -34.31
C ASN A 547 32.78 -19.82 -35.48
N THR A 548 31.52 -19.40 -35.67
CA THR A 548 30.66 -19.92 -36.74
C THR A 548 31.32 -19.71 -38.12
N THR A 549 31.31 -20.73 -38.97
CA THR A 549 31.95 -20.70 -40.30
C THR A 549 31.37 -19.62 -41.21
N GLU A 550 32.15 -19.21 -42.22
CA GLU A 550 31.73 -18.24 -43.25
C GLU A 550 31.05 -18.91 -44.45
N GLU A 551 31.15 -20.23 -44.56
CA GLU A 551 30.50 -21.05 -45.58
C GLU A 551 28.96 -21.00 -45.49
N THR A 552 28.30 -21.42 -46.56
CA THR A 552 26.83 -21.53 -46.66
C THR A 552 26.18 -22.35 -45.53
N ILE A 553 26.89 -23.32 -44.93
CA ILE A 553 26.43 -24.08 -43.77
C ILE A 553 26.28 -23.20 -42.51
N GLY A 554 27.15 -22.20 -42.35
CA GLY A 554 27.14 -21.27 -41.22
C GLY A 554 26.00 -20.24 -41.27
N ALA A 555 25.32 -20.07 -42.41
CA ALA A 555 24.29 -19.06 -42.60
C ALA A 555 23.09 -19.24 -41.65
N PHE A 556 22.64 -20.48 -41.45
CA PHE A 556 21.53 -20.79 -40.53
C PHE A 556 21.94 -20.53 -39.07
N SER A 557 23.14 -20.94 -38.68
CA SER A 557 23.69 -20.74 -37.33
C SER A 557 23.85 -19.26 -36.98
N ARG A 558 24.32 -18.42 -37.92
CA ARG A 558 24.39 -16.96 -37.75
C ARG A 558 23.02 -16.33 -37.53
N GLY A 559 22.02 -16.77 -38.29
CA GLY A 559 20.62 -16.39 -38.04
C GLY A 559 20.15 -16.79 -36.64
N GLY A 560 20.56 -17.98 -36.18
CA GLY A 560 20.29 -18.48 -34.83
C GLY A 560 20.86 -17.59 -33.74
N VAL A 561 22.14 -17.22 -33.81
CA VAL A 561 22.78 -16.30 -32.85
C VAL A 561 21.99 -15.00 -32.73
N LEU A 562 21.66 -14.37 -33.85
CA LEU A 562 20.91 -13.10 -33.88
C LEU A 562 19.50 -13.26 -33.29
N PHE A 563 18.83 -14.37 -33.58
CA PHE A 563 17.53 -14.67 -33.00
C PHE A 563 17.61 -14.90 -31.48
N PHE A 564 18.62 -15.63 -31.01
CA PHE A 564 18.83 -15.87 -29.58
C PHE A 564 19.15 -14.57 -28.81
N SER A 565 19.89 -13.65 -29.42
CA SER A 565 20.11 -12.31 -28.84
C SER A 565 18.81 -11.53 -28.64
N CYS A 566 17.85 -11.66 -29.57
CA CYS A 566 16.51 -11.10 -29.43
C CYS A 566 15.68 -11.83 -28.36
N LEU A 567 15.79 -13.17 -28.32
CA LEU A 567 15.00 -14.05 -27.45
C LEU A 567 15.31 -13.85 -25.97
N TYR A 568 16.60 -13.82 -25.60
CA TYR A 568 17.02 -13.84 -24.20
C TYR A 568 16.40 -12.69 -23.39
N PHE A 569 16.53 -11.46 -23.89
CA PHE A 569 15.97 -10.31 -23.21
C PHE A 569 14.45 -10.22 -23.27
N ALA A 570 13.82 -10.82 -24.28
CA ALA A 570 12.37 -10.97 -24.32
C ALA A 570 11.89 -11.89 -23.18
N ILE A 571 12.57 -13.01 -22.92
CA ILE A 571 12.27 -13.91 -21.79
C ILE A 571 12.49 -13.19 -20.45
N MET A 572 13.62 -12.50 -20.29
CA MET A 572 13.94 -11.79 -19.04
C MET A 572 12.90 -10.73 -18.66
N SER A 573 12.23 -10.12 -19.63
CA SER A 573 11.17 -9.15 -19.36
C SER A 573 9.92 -9.75 -18.67
N LEU A 574 9.75 -11.09 -18.71
CA LEU A 574 8.68 -11.76 -17.98
C LEU A 574 8.88 -11.65 -16.46
N ALA A 575 10.13 -11.75 -15.98
CA ALA A 575 10.45 -11.65 -14.56
C ALA A 575 10.08 -10.28 -13.98
N GLU A 576 10.22 -9.21 -14.77
CA GLU A 576 9.89 -7.83 -14.36
C GLU A 576 8.38 -7.60 -14.16
N THR A 577 7.54 -8.51 -14.67
CA THR A 577 6.09 -8.45 -14.47
C THR A 577 5.75 -8.57 -12.98
N ALA A 578 6.46 -9.43 -12.24
CA ALA A 578 6.22 -9.62 -10.81
C ALA A 578 6.44 -8.33 -10.00
N ASP A 579 7.51 -7.58 -10.32
CA ASP A 579 7.83 -6.33 -9.64
C ASP A 579 6.73 -5.27 -9.83
N LEU A 580 6.05 -5.24 -10.98
CA LEU A 580 4.93 -4.33 -11.20
C LEU A 580 3.77 -4.60 -10.23
N PHE A 581 3.47 -5.87 -9.93
CA PHE A 581 2.39 -6.24 -9.01
C PHE A 581 2.72 -5.91 -7.56
N MET A 582 4.00 -5.98 -7.17
CA MET A 582 4.45 -5.51 -5.85
C MET A 582 4.33 -3.98 -5.70
N ASP A 583 4.52 -3.23 -6.79
CA ASP A 583 4.40 -1.76 -6.79
C ASP A 583 2.93 -1.27 -6.75
N LYS A 584 1.98 -2.04 -7.30
CA LYS A 584 0.56 -1.62 -7.48
C LYS A 584 -0.12 -1.10 -6.20
N PRO A 585 -0.03 -1.76 -5.03
CA PRO A 585 -0.67 -1.26 -3.81
C PRO A 585 -0.11 0.08 -3.32
N ILE A 586 1.21 0.27 -3.45
CA ILE A 586 1.89 1.53 -3.08
C ILE A 586 1.42 2.66 -4.00
N LEU A 587 1.37 2.38 -5.30
CA LEU A 587 0.89 3.33 -6.31
C LEU A 587 -0.54 3.77 -6.05
N ASN A 588 -1.41 2.84 -5.67
CA ASN A 588 -2.80 3.16 -5.36
C ASN A 588 -2.93 4.06 -4.14
N LYS A 589 -2.21 3.75 -3.06
CA LYS A 589 -2.16 4.58 -1.85
C LYS A 589 -1.76 6.02 -2.19
N GLN A 590 -0.67 6.20 -2.94
CA GLN A 590 -0.17 7.52 -3.30
C GLN A 590 -1.03 8.25 -4.34
N PHE A 591 -1.76 7.50 -5.18
CA PHE A 591 -2.79 8.02 -6.05
C PHE A 591 -4.00 8.55 -5.27
N CYS A 592 -4.48 7.81 -4.25
CA CYS A 592 -5.53 8.29 -3.34
C CYS A 592 -5.10 9.57 -2.60
N TYR A 593 -3.83 9.69 -2.24
CA TYR A 593 -3.23 10.91 -1.69
C TYR A 593 -3.03 12.05 -2.70
N THR A 594 -3.35 11.84 -3.98
CA THR A 594 -3.14 12.80 -5.08
C THR A 594 -1.73 13.42 -5.07
N MET A 595 -0.71 12.57 -4.89
CA MET A 595 0.69 13.02 -4.92
C MET A 595 1.21 13.22 -6.35
N TYR A 596 0.94 12.26 -7.24
CA TYR A 596 1.39 12.29 -8.64
C TYR A 596 0.46 11.46 -9.53
N ARG A 597 0.54 11.68 -10.85
CA ARG A 597 -0.18 10.86 -11.83
C ARG A 597 0.47 9.48 -11.98
N PRO A 598 -0.28 8.37 -11.98
CA PRO A 598 0.28 7.03 -12.17
C PRO A 598 1.08 6.87 -13.47
N SER A 599 0.71 7.62 -14.52
CA SER A 599 1.45 7.68 -15.79
C SER A 599 2.87 8.23 -15.63
N ALA A 600 3.11 9.19 -14.73
CA ALA A 600 4.44 9.72 -14.44
C ALA A 600 5.36 8.64 -13.85
N GLU A 601 4.82 7.80 -12.96
CA GLU A 601 5.59 6.68 -12.38
C GLU A 601 5.96 5.64 -13.43
N LEU A 602 5.02 5.26 -14.28
CA LEU A 602 5.26 4.26 -15.33
C LEU A 602 6.40 4.70 -16.25
N ILE A 603 6.39 5.97 -16.66
CA ILE A 603 7.44 6.55 -17.51
C ILE A 603 8.76 6.62 -16.73
N ALA A 604 8.74 7.04 -15.45
CA ALA A 604 9.92 7.08 -14.60
C ALA A 604 10.57 5.70 -14.45
N LYS A 605 9.78 4.64 -14.24
CA LYS A 605 10.24 3.26 -14.14
C LYS A 605 10.98 2.85 -15.42
N GLN A 606 10.44 3.18 -16.60
CA GLN A 606 11.09 2.86 -17.87
C GLN A 606 12.38 3.64 -18.09
N LEU A 607 12.40 4.94 -17.77
CA LEU A 607 13.56 5.81 -17.93
C LEU A 607 14.73 5.40 -17.04
N VAL A 608 14.46 5.08 -15.76
CA VAL A 608 15.51 4.69 -14.80
C VAL A 608 16.02 3.27 -15.05
N ALA A 609 15.17 2.36 -15.56
CA ALA A 609 15.59 1.00 -15.89
C ALA A 609 16.46 0.95 -17.17
N PHE A 610 16.34 1.92 -18.07
CA PHE A 610 17.04 1.93 -19.35
C PHE A 610 18.58 1.83 -19.22
N PRO A 611 19.27 2.68 -18.42
CA PRO A 611 20.72 2.58 -18.26
C PRO A 611 21.20 1.24 -17.68
N VAL A 612 20.49 0.69 -16.69
CA VAL A 612 20.86 -0.57 -16.04
C VAL A 612 20.77 -1.75 -17.00
N ARG A 613 19.66 -1.82 -17.75
CA ARG A 613 19.52 -2.82 -18.82
C ARG A 613 20.57 -2.61 -19.90
N GLY A 614 20.88 -1.36 -20.25
CA GLY A 614 21.93 -1.01 -21.20
C GLY A 614 23.30 -1.58 -20.80
N ILE A 615 23.66 -1.55 -19.51
CA ILE A 615 24.90 -2.17 -19.00
C ILE A 615 24.87 -3.69 -19.20
N ALA A 616 23.79 -4.36 -18.82
CA ALA A 616 23.65 -5.81 -19.01
C ALA A 616 23.68 -6.22 -20.50
N ILE A 617 22.99 -5.46 -21.36
CA ILE A 617 22.98 -5.66 -22.82
C ILE A 617 24.37 -5.42 -23.41
N THR A 618 25.12 -4.45 -22.90
CA THR A 618 26.48 -4.16 -23.37
C THR A 618 27.40 -5.36 -23.14
N PHE A 619 27.44 -5.91 -21.92
CA PHE A 619 28.24 -7.09 -21.63
C PHE A 619 27.79 -8.31 -22.44
N PHE A 620 26.48 -8.56 -22.48
CA PHE A 620 25.91 -9.65 -23.27
C PHE A 620 26.30 -9.55 -24.76
N SER A 621 26.14 -8.36 -25.34
CA SER A 621 26.40 -8.08 -26.76
C SER A 621 27.87 -8.21 -27.11
N LEU A 622 28.77 -7.70 -26.28
CA LEU A 622 30.21 -7.83 -26.50
C LEU A 622 30.64 -9.30 -26.52
N ILE A 623 30.22 -10.08 -25.52
CA ILE A 623 30.60 -11.48 -25.41
C ILE A 623 30.05 -12.28 -26.59
N ILE A 624 28.73 -12.25 -26.83
CA ILE A 624 28.11 -13.12 -27.84
C ILE A 624 28.54 -12.76 -29.27
N TYR A 625 28.72 -11.47 -29.58
CA TYR A 625 29.05 -11.00 -30.94
C TYR A 625 30.46 -11.42 -31.36
N PHE A 626 31.43 -11.22 -30.47
CA PHE A 626 32.82 -11.56 -30.75
C PHE A 626 33.09 -13.06 -30.62
N LEU A 627 32.45 -13.76 -29.68
CA LEU A 627 32.64 -15.20 -29.48
C LEU A 627 32.06 -16.02 -30.65
N SER A 628 30.91 -15.60 -31.20
CA SER A 628 30.27 -16.27 -32.33
C SER A 628 30.89 -15.93 -33.69
N ASN A 629 31.86 -15.00 -33.72
CA ASN A 629 32.49 -14.48 -34.93
C ASN A 629 31.49 -13.87 -35.96
N LEU A 630 30.60 -13.00 -35.47
CA LEU A 630 29.73 -12.16 -36.33
C LEU A 630 30.55 -11.08 -37.06
N LYS A 631 29.93 -10.40 -38.03
CA LYS A 631 30.61 -9.47 -38.93
C LYS A 631 31.38 -8.35 -38.18
N ARG A 632 32.71 -8.36 -38.23
CA ARG A 632 33.57 -7.45 -37.43
C ARG A 632 33.74 -6.02 -38.02
N GLU A 633 32.66 -5.46 -38.55
CA GLU A 633 32.61 -4.05 -38.95
C GLU A 633 31.98 -3.22 -37.84
N ALA A 634 32.55 -2.04 -37.56
CA ALA A 634 32.01 -1.14 -36.54
C ALA A 634 30.54 -0.79 -36.80
N GLY A 635 30.17 -0.51 -38.06
CA GLY A 635 28.79 -0.21 -38.44
C GLY A 635 27.82 -1.36 -38.13
N SER A 636 28.17 -2.60 -38.47
CA SER A 636 27.30 -3.77 -38.22
C SER A 636 27.12 -4.06 -36.73
N PHE A 637 28.17 -3.87 -35.92
CA PHE A 637 28.10 -4.02 -34.46
C PHE A 637 27.16 -2.98 -33.82
N PHE A 638 27.29 -1.70 -34.17
CA PHE A 638 26.43 -0.66 -33.60
C PHE A 638 24.97 -0.80 -34.06
N ILE A 639 24.73 -1.25 -35.30
CA ILE A 639 23.37 -1.61 -35.76
C ILE A 639 22.82 -2.77 -34.93
N TYR A 640 23.62 -3.82 -34.70
CA TYR A 640 23.24 -4.93 -33.84
C TYR A 640 22.88 -4.46 -32.42
N TYR A 641 23.78 -3.70 -31.80
CA TYR A 641 23.59 -3.16 -30.45
C TYR A 641 22.34 -2.29 -30.35
N LEU A 642 22.10 -1.43 -31.35
CA LEU A 642 20.93 -0.55 -31.42
C LEU A 642 19.62 -1.35 -31.47
N PHE A 643 19.51 -2.31 -32.40
CA PHE A 643 18.28 -3.09 -32.55
C PHE A 643 18.03 -4.04 -31.38
N VAL A 644 19.09 -4.60 -30.76
CA VAL A 644 18.96 -5.37 -29.50
C VAL A 644 18.43 -4.47 -28.38
N ASN A 645 18.92 -3.23 -28.24
CA ASN A 645 18.34 -2.31 -27.26
C ASN A 645 16.87 -1.99 -27.55
N LEU A 646 16.52 -1.67 -28.80
CA LEU A 646 15.15 -1.30 -29.18
C LEU A 646 14.15 -2.45 -28.95
N ILE A 647 14.51 -3.70 -29.26
CA ILE A 647 13.61 -4.85 -29.02
C ILE A 647 13.36 -5.06 -27.53
N VAL A 648 14.39 -4.95 -26.67
CA VAL A 648 14.19 -5.07 -25.21
C VAL A 648 13.19 -4.01 -24.73
N GLN A 649 13.33 -2.76 -25.17
CA GLN A 649 12.42 -1.69 -24.76
C GLN A 649 10.99 -1.92 -25.26
N ALA A 650 10.82 -2.41 -26.49
CA ALA A 650 9.51 -2.67 -27.06
C ALA A 650 8.78 -3.83 -26.35
N VAL A 651 9.48 -4.94 -26.07
CA VAL A 651 8.89 -6.11 -25.41
C VAL A 651 8.56 -5.81 -23.94
N VAL A 652 9.45 -5.13 -23.21
CA VAL A 652 9.17 -4.70 -21.83
C VAL A 652 7.93 -3.81 -21.79
N SER A 653 7.83 -2.84 -22.70
CA SER A 653 6.68 -1.91 -22.74
C SER A 653 5.37 -2.66 -23.03
N LEU A 654 5.41 -3.67 -23.91
CA LEU A 654 4.26 -4.53 -24.18
C LEU A 654 3.85 -5.37 -22.98
N PHE A 655 4.78 -6.06 -22.32
CA PHE A 655 4.45 -6.91 -21.17
C PHE A 655 3.99 -6.08 -19.98
N THR A 656 4.53 -4.88 -19.80
CA THR A 656 4.04 -3.93 -18.79
C THR A 656 2.62 -3.46 -19.10
N LEU A 657 2.27 -3.26 -20.37
CA LEU A 657 0.90 -2.94 -20.81
C LEU A 657 -0.07 -4.11 -20.56
N LEU A 658 0.33 -5.34 -20.88
CA LEU A 658 -0.49 -6.53 -20.63
C LEU A 658 -0.65 -6.79 -19.12
N ALA A 659 0.41 -6.57 -18.34
CA ALA A 659 0.39 -6.73 -16.89
C ALA A 659 -0.42 -5.63 -16.17
N SER A 660 -0.46 -4.40 -16.70
CA SER A 660 -1.26 -3.31 -16.12
C SER A 660 -2.76 -3.55 -16.30
N LEU A 661 -3.17 -4.21 -17.38
CA LEU A 661 -4.54 -4.66 -17.63
C LEU A 661 -5.04 -5.75 -16.68
N MET A 662 -4.12 -6.55 -16.11
CA MET A 662 -4.48 -7.71 -15.30
C MET A 662 -4.58 -7.36 -13.80
N PRO A 663 -5.61 -7.89 -13.10
CA PRO A 663 -5.75 -7.71 -11.65
C PRO A 663 -4.77 -8.59 -10.86
N ASP A 664 -4.43 -9.77 -11.38
CA ASP A 664 -3.66 -10.81 -10.69
C ASP A 664 -2.34 -11.14 -11.42
N LEU A 665 -1.29 -11.47 -10.66
CA LEU A 665 0.03 -11.83 -11.19
C LEU A 665 0.00 -13.12 -12.01
N SER A 666 -0.71 -14.15 -11.54
CA SER A 666 -0.81 -15.44 -12.23
C SER A 666 -1.47 -15.31 -13.60
N ALA A 667 -2.52 -14.47 -13.70
CA ALA A 667 -3.18 -14.18 -14.96
C ALA A 667 -2.25 -13.43 -15.93
N ALA A 668 -1.51 -12.44 -15.44
CA ALA A 668 -0.53 -11.69 -16.24
C ALA A 668 0.56 -12.60 -16.81
N ASN A 669 1.14 -13.48 -15.98
CA ASN A 669 2.17 -14.42 -16.42
C ASN A 669 1.65 -15.41 -17.47
N GLY A 670 0.42 -15.90 -17.33
CA GLY A 670 -0.20 -16.77 -18.34
C GLY A 670 -0.35 -16.08 -19.70
N ILE A 671 -0.86 -14.85 -19.72
CA ILE A 671 -1.05 -14.08 -20.96
C ILE A 671 0.29 -13.66 -21.57
N ASN A 672 1.23 -13.18 -20.76
CA ASN A 672 2.56 -12.82 -21.22
C ASN A 672 3.30 -14.03 -21.79
N GLY A 673 3.15 -15.22 -21.18
CA GLY A 673 3.73 -16.47 -21.68
C GLY A 673 3.20 -16.89 -23.05
N ILE A 674 1.88 -16.86 -23.26
CA ILE A 674 1.26 -17.18 -24.56
C ILE A 674 1.66 -16.13 -25.62
N THR A 675 1.65 -14.86 -25.24
CA THR A 675 2.06 -13.75 -26.12
C THR A 675 3.51 -13.92 -26.54
N MET A 676 4.40 -14.26 -25.60
CA MET A 676 5.80 -14.56 -25.85
C MET A 676 5.94 -15.70 -26.85
N MET A 677 5.32 -16.87 -26.60
CA MET A 677 5.39 -18.02 -27.49
C MET A 677 4.95 -17.66 -28.92
N SER A 678 3.86 -16.90 -29.04
CA SER A 678 3.32 -16.43 -30.32
C SER A 678 4.31 -15.49 -31.03
N MET A 679 4.90 -14.54 -30.30
CA MET A 679 5.90 -13.61 -30.87
C MET A 679 7.17 -14.32 -31.35
N LEU A 680 7.60 -15.36 -30.66
CA LEU A 680 8.79 -16.10 -31.05
C LEU A 680 8.57 -16.93 -32.31
N LEU A 681 7.42 -17.59 -32.45
CA LEU A 681 7.08 -18.41 -33.61
C LEU A 681 6.99 -17.57 -34.90
N TYR A 682 6.41 -16.38 -34.82
CA TYR A 682 6.19 -15.48 -35.97
C TYR A 682 7.26 -14.36 -36.10
N SER A 683 8.46 -14.61 -35.59
CA SER A 683 9.63 -13.70 -35.68
C SER A 683 10.38 -13.78 -37.03
N SER A 684 9.91 -14.60 -37.98
CA SER A 684 10.52 -14.92 -39.28
C SER A 684 11.76 -15.83 -39.25
N TYR A 685 12.34 -16.12 -38.08
CA TYR A 685 13.43 -17.09 -37.97
C TYR A 685 12.96 -18.55 -38.10
N MET A 686 11.95 -18.95 -37.30
CA MET A 686 11.39 -20.31 -37.31
C MET A 686 10.59 -20.59 -38.58
N ILE A 687 9.71 -19.66 -38.96
CA ILE A 687 8.89 -19.74 -40.18
C ILE A 687 9.18 -18.50 -41.00
N GLN A 688 9.75 -18.67 -42.19
CA GLN A 688 10.05 -17.54 -43.09
C GLN A 688 8.77 -16.87 -43.58
N ARG A 689 8.78 -15.53 -43.72
CA ARG A 689 7.58 -14.74 -44.12
C ARG A 689 6.85 -15.23 -45.38
N PRO A 690 7.51 -15.68 -46.46
CA PRO A 690 6.82 -16.16 -47.66
C PRO A 690 6.05 -17.47 -47.46
N SER A 691 6.55 -18.32 -46.54
CA SER A 691 5.95 -19.61 -46.19
C SER A 691 4.82 -19.48 -45.16
N MET A 692 4.68 -18.31 -44.52
CA MET A 692 3.58 -18.04 -43.61
C MET A 692 2.26 -17.99 -44.38
N TRP A 693 1.26 -18.68 -43.86
CA TRP A 693 -0.07 -18.63 -44.42
C TRP A 693 -0.71 -17.23 -44.23
N TRP A 694 -1.52 -16.78 -45.19
CA TRP A 694 -1.91 -15.36 -45.34
C TRP A 694 -2.57 -14.70 -44.12
N TRP A 695 -3.38 -15.40 -43.33
CA TRP A 695 -4.00 -14.85 -42.12
C TRP A 695 -3.02 -14.72 -40.94
N PHE A 696 -2.05 -15.64 -40.80
CA PHE A 696 -0.98 -15.53 -39.80
C PHE A 696 0.09 -14.48 -40.16
N LYS A 697 0.19 -14.12 -41.44
CA LYS A 697 1.07 -13.03 -41.89
C LYS A 697 0.73 -11.69 -41.21
N TRP A 698 -0.55 -11.44 -40.90
CA TRP A 698 -0.98 -10.25 -40.16
C TRP A 698 -0.39 -10.17 -38.76
N PHE A 699 -0.35 -11.30 -38.05
CA PHE A 699 0.23 -11.37 -36.72
C PHE A 699 1.71 -10.99 -36.71
N SER A 700 2.45 -11.35 -37.77
CA SER A 700 3.86 -10.98 -37.91
C SER A 700 4.06 -9.46 -37.97
N TYR A 701 3.13 -8.68 -38.55
CA TYR A 701 3.25 -7.22 -38.61
C TYR A 701 3.06 -6.54 -37.25
N CYS A 702 2.35 -7.17 -36.32
CA CYS A 702 2.19 -6.68 -34.94
C CYS A 702 3.37 -7.04 -34.03
N ASN A 703 4.30 -7.86 -34.50
CA ASN A 703 5.37 -8.41 -33.70
C ASN A 703 6.65 -7.54 -33.77
N PRO A 704 7.09 -6.88 -32.68
CA PRO A 704 8.32 -6.08 -32.68
C PRO A 704 9.58 -6.93 -32.93
N VAL A 705 9.57 -8.21 -32.54
CA VAL A 705 10.72 -9.12 -32.72
C VAL A 705 11.05 -9.31 -34.20
N LEU A 706 10.03 -9.36 -35.07
CA LEU A 706 10.20 -9.51 -36.51
C LEU A 706 11.07 -8.39 -37.10
N TYR A 707 10.74 -7.14 -36.77
CA TYR A 707 11.41 -5.96 -37.34
C TYR A 707 12.85 -5.83 -36.87
N ALA A 708 13.11 -6.18 -35.60
CA ALA A 708 14.46 -6.27 -35.07
C ALA A 708 15.25 -7.37 -35.77
N PHE A 709 14.73 -8.60 -35.85
CA PHE A 709 15.39 -9.72 -36.51
C PHE A 709 15.68 -9.44 -37.99
N GLU A 710 14.73 -8.83 -38.71
CA GLU A 710 14.93 -8.40 -40.10
C GLU A 710 16.11 -7.42 -40.25
N SER A 711 16.25 -6.44 -39.35
CA SER A 711 17.37 -5.51 -39.38
C SER A 711 18.70 -6.15 -38.99
N LEU A 712 18.69 -7.04 -38.00
CA LEU A 712 19.89 -7.75 -37.53
C LEU A 712 20.46 -8.65 -38.63
N ILE A 713 19.61 -9.46 -39.27
CA ILE A 713 20.05 -10.37 -40.32
C ILE A 713 20.51 -9.59 -41.58
N LEU A 714 19.84 -8.49 -41.93
CA LEU A 714 20.29 -7.60 -43.01
C LEU A 714 21.69 -7.02 -42.73
N SER A 715 21.98 -6.65 -41.48
CA SER A 715 23.29 -6.11 -41.07
C SER A 715 24.42 -7.15 -41.19
N GLU A 716 24.14 -8.41 -40.87
CA GLU A 716 25.13 -9.50 -40.90
C GLU A 716 25.48 -9.95 -42.33
N PHE A 717 24.47 -10.06 -43.21
CA PHE A 717 24.68 -10.58 -44.58
C PHE A 717 24.97 -9.49 -45.63
N ARG A 718 24.88 -8.20 -45.27
CA ARG A 718 25.21 -7.11 -46.20
C ARG A 718 26.68 -7.13 -46.57
N GLY A 719 26.94 -7.27 -47.87
CA GLY A 719 28.31 -7.30 -48.42
C GLY A 719 29.07 -8.58 -48.07
N LYS A 720 28.35 -9.63 -47.60
CA LYS A 720 28.94 -10.92 -47.28
C LYS A 720 28.74 -11.88 -48.44
N VAL A 721 29.84 -12.46 -48.90
CA VAL A 721 29.87 -13.51 -49.91
C VAL A 721 30.17 -14.82 -49.19
N MET A 722 29.26 -15.79 -49.31
CA MET A 722 29.36 -17.08 -48.62
C MET A 722 29.92 -18.12 -49.60
N PRO A 723 31.13 -18.65 -49.37
CA PRO A 723 31.64 -19.76 -50.16
C PRO A 723 30.73 -20.99 -49.99
N CYS A 724 30.40 -21.65 -51.10
CA CYS A 724 29.63 -22.88 -51.04
C CYS A 724 30.48 -24.01 -50.48
N SER A 725 29.95 -24.70 -49.46
CA SER A 725 30.60 -25.91 -48.94
C SER A 725 30.58 -27.03 -49.98
N GLU A 726 31.65 -27.83 -50.06
CA GLU A 726 31.74 -28.95 -51.01
C GLU A 726 30.58 -29.94 -50.86
N SER A 727 30.07 -30.09 -49.63
CA SER A 727 28.91 -30.95 -49.30
C SER A 727 27.57 -30.44 -49.86
N GLN A 728 27.48 -29.16 -50.26
CA GLN A 728 26.25 -28.53 -50.77
C GLN A 728 26.28 -28.30 -52.28
N LEU A 729 27.34 -28.74 -52.97
CA LEU A 729 27.39 -28.71 -54.43
C LEU A 729 26.44 -29.76 -55.02
N ILE A 730 25.71 -29.39 -56.07
CA ILE A 730 24.80 -30.27 -56.79
C ILE A 730 25.20 -30.28 -58.27
N PRO A 731 25.41 -31.47 -58.89
CA PRO A 731 25.45 -32.80 -58.25
C PRO A 731 26.72 -33.01 -57.40
N SER A 732 26.57 -33.69 -56.25
CA SER A 732 27.64 -34.10 -55.33
C SER A 732 27.78 -35.63 -55.27
N GLY A 733 28.96 -36.09 -54.89
CA GLY A 733 29.26 -37.50 -54.64
C GLY A 733 30.57 -37.97 -55.29
N PRO A 734 31.10 -39.15 -54.87
CA PRO A 734 32.38 -39.67 -55.37
C PRO A 734 32.39 -39.86 -56.90
N SER A 735 31.24 -40.12 -57.51
CA SER A 735 31.09 -40.31 -58.96
C SER A 735 31.13 -39.00 -59.78
N TYR A 736 31.12 -37.83 -59.13
CA TYR A 736 31.11 -36.52 -59.79
C TYR A 736 32.40 -35.71 -59.56
N SER A 737 33.48 -36.34 -59.08
CA SER A 737 34.78 -35.67 -58.80
C SER A 737 35.47 -35.09 -60.04
N ASN A 738 35.13 -35.58 -61.25
CA ASN A 738 35.73 -35.15 -62.52
C ASN A 738 34.90 -34.05 -63.23
N VAL A 739 33.84 -33.55 -62.61
CA VAL A 739 32.98 -32.51 -63.18
C VAL A 739 33.55 -31.13 -62.85
N ASN A 740 33.74 -30.28 -63.86
CA ASN A 740 34.22 -28.91 -63.64
C ASN A 740 33.18 -28.10 -62.84
N SER A 741 33.53 -27.77 -61.59
CA SER A 741 32.67 -27.07 -60.63
C SER A 741 32.23 -25.68 -61.07
N LEU A 742 33.00 -25.01 -61.95
CA LEU A 742 32.66 -23.66 -62.46
C LEU A 742 31.49 -23.68 -63.44
N VAL A 743 31.35 -24.74 -64.23
CA VAL A 743 30.37 -24.79 -65.33
C VAL A 743 29.16 -25.65 -64.95
N ASN A 744 29.40 -26.85 -64.42
CA ASN A 744 28.38 -27.91 -64.36
C ASN A 744 27.89 -28.24 -62.94
N GLN A 745 28.35 -27.54 -61.91
CA GLN A 745 27.84 -27.64 -60.54
C GLN A 745 27.25 -26.31 -60.07
N VAL A 746 26.28 -26.37 -59.17
CA VAL A 746 25.69 -25.20 -58.51
C VAL A 746 25.51 -25.49 -57.03
N CYS A 747 25.62 -24.48 -56.18
CA CYS A 747 25.32 -24.63 -54.77
C CYS A 747 23.82 -24.89 -54.56
N GLY A 748 23.45 -25.86 -53.73
CA GLY A 748 22.06 -26.15 -53.36
C GLY A 748 21.43 -25.13 -52.40
N PHE A 749 22.12 -24.02 -52.14
CA PHE A 749 21.69 -22.98 -51.22
C PHE A 749 20.79 -21.93 -51.92
N VAL A 750 19.82 -21.37 -51.19
CA VAL A 750 18.84 -20.43 -51.76
C VAL A 750 19.53 -19.17 -52.28
N GLY A 751 19.36 -18.88 -53.57
CA GLY A 751 19.98 -17.72 -54.24
C GLY A 751 21.26 -18.00 -55.02
N ALA A 752 21.74 -19.25 -55.03
CA ALA A 752 22.98 -19.62 -55.72
C ALA A 752 22.96 -19.41 -57.24
N ALA A 753 21.86 -19.69 -57.95
CA ALA A 753 21.81 -19.53 -59.40
C ALA A 753 21.97 -18.07 -59.87
N PRO A 754 21.21 -17.10 -59.32
CA PRO A 754 21.46 -15.67 -59.59
C PRO A 754 22.85 -15.18 -59.16
N SER A 755 23.40 -15.69 -58.03
CA SER A 755 24.75 -15.32 -57.59
C SER A 755 25.84 -15.85 -58.53
N LYS A 756 25.65 -17.04 -59.10
CA LYS A 756 26.59 -17.62 -60.07
C LYS A 756 26.71 -16.79 -61.34
N GLU A 757 25.61 -16.23 -61.82
CA GLU A 757 25.61 -15.26 -62.93
C GLU A 757 26.32 -13.96 -62.55
N LEU A 758 26.08 -13.45 -61.34
CA LEU A 758 26.68 -12.21 -60.84
C LEU A 758 28.21 -12.31 -60.66
N TYR A 759 28.73 -13.48 -60.26
CA TYR A 759 30.16 -13.71 -59.98
C TYR A 759 30.88 -14.52 -61.07
N ASN A 760 30.49 -14.37 -62.33
CA ASN A 760 31.19 -14.98 -63.48
C ASN A 760 31.43 -16.50 -63.32
N GLY A 761 30.43 -17.25 -62.83
CA GLY A 761 30.49 -18.71 -62.72
C GLY A 761 31.02 -19.25 -61.39
N ARG A 762 31.35 -18.41 -60.40
CA ARG A 762 31.68 -18.88 -59.04
C ARG A 762 30.45 -19.43 -58.33
N ASN A 763 30.65 -20.45 -57.49
CA ASN A 763 29.57 -21.07 -56.72
C ASN A 763 29.23 -20.33 -55.41
N ASP A 764 29.86 -19.17 -55.18
CA ASP A 764 29.65 -18.36 -53.98
C ASP A 764 28.25 -17.72 -53.99
N VAL A 765 27.63 -17.63 -52.82
CA VAL A 765 26.29 -17.05 -52.67
C VAL A 765 26.36 -15.66 -52.05
N ASP A 766 25.73 -14.69 -52.70
CA ASP A 766 25.58 -13.33 -52.17
C ASP A 766 24.51 -13.31 -51.07
N GLY A 767 24.87 -12.75 -49.91
CA GLY A 767 23.98 -12.67 -48.75
C GLY A 767 22.70 -11.86 -48.99
N MET A 768 22.73 -10.80 -49.82
CA MET A 768 21.55 -9.98 -50.11
C MET A 768 20.58 -10.68 -51.06
N ILE A 769 21.09 -11.45 -52.04
CA ILE A 769 20.27 -12.29 -52.92
C ILE A 769 19.56 -13.38 -52.09
N TYR A 770 20.30 -14.02 -51.17
CA TYR A 770 19.73 -14.97 -50.21
C TYR A 770 18.59 -14.35 -49.41
N LEU A 771 18.81 -13.20 -48.77
CA LEU A 771 17.80 -12.54 -47.95
C LEU A 771 16.57 -12.06 -48.74
N LYS A 772 16.76 -11.63 -49.99
CA LYS A 772 15.66 -11.21 -50.87
C LYS A 772 14.77 -12.40 -51.28
N LEU A 773 15.36 -13.55 -51.58
CA LEU A 773 14.63 -14.74 -52.04
C LEU A 773 14.02 -15.55 -50.89
N ALA A 774 14.77 -15.76 -49.80
CA ALA A 774 14.30 -16.56 -48.66
C ALA A 774 13.34 -15.76 -47.75
N PHE A 775 13.63 -14.48 -47.49
CA PHE A 775 12.90 -13.69 -46.48
C PHE A 775 12.10 -12.51 -47.06
N GLN A 776 12.28 -12.16 -48.34
CA GLN A 776 11.77 -10.92 -48.95
C GLN A 776 12.30 -9.65 -48.25
N TYR A 777 13.55 -9.70 -47.78
CA TYR A 777 14.18 -8.58 -47.08
C TYR A 777 15.00 -7.74 -48.05
N THR A 778 14.94 -6.42 -47.91
CA THR A 778 15.72 -5.47 -48.70
C THR A 778 16.38 -4.45 -47.79
N TRP A 779 17.48 -3.85 -48.23
CA TRP A 779 18.23 -2.90 -47.39
C TRP A 779 17.39 -1.70 -46.93
N GLY A 780 16.46 -1.23 -47.76
CA GLY A 780 15.54 -0.14 -47.40
C GLY A 780 14.65 -0.46 -46.19
N HIS A 781 14.41 -1.75 -45.90
CA HIS A 781 13.62 -2.16 -44.75
C HIS A 781 14.29 -1.82 -43.41
N MET A 782 15.61 -1.70 -43.34
CA MET A 782 16.32 -1.42 -42.09
C MET A 782 15.86 -0.08 -41.46
N TRP A 783 15.87 1.00 -42.25
CA TRP A 783 15.46 2.34 -41.76
C TRP A 783 13.96 2.44 -41.52
N ARG A 784 13.14 1.74 -42.32
CA ARG A 784 11.70 1.57 -42.05
C ARG A 784 11.49 0.91 -40.70
N ASN A 785 12.19 -0.19 -40.43
CA ASN A 785 12.08 -0.96 -39.20
C ASN A 785 12.56 -0.15 -37.99
N PHE A 786 13.60 0.67 -38.14
CA PHE A 786 14.04 1.61 -37.10
C PHE A 786 12.91 2.56 -36.67
N GLY A 787 12.22 3.18 -37.63
CA GLY A 787 11.05 4.03 -37.33
C GLY A 787 9.88 3.26 -36.70
N ILE A 788 9.58 2.07 -37.22
CA ILE A 788 8.51 1.19 -36.69
C ILE A 788 8.79 0.80 -35.23
N MET A 789 10.04 0.49 -34.88
CA MET A 789 10.40 0.13 -33.50
C MET A 789 10.14 1.27 -32.51
N PHE A 790 10.44 2.52 -32.88
CA PHE A 790 10.06 3.66 -32.05
C PHE A 790 8.55 3.82 -31.94
N ALA A 791 7.81 3.61 -33.03
CA ALA A 791 6.35 3.64 -33.00
C ALA A 791 5.77 2.59 -32.04
N PHE A 792 6.34 1.38 -31.98
CA PHE A 792 5.95 0.38 -30.98
C PHE A 792 6.26 0.82 -29.55
N ILE A 793 7.48 1.29 -29.27
CA ILE A 793 7.88 1.69 -27.92
C ILE A 793 7.00 2.84 -27.41
N PHE A 794 6.89 3.93 -28.18
CA PHE A 794 6.07 5.08 -27.81
C PHE A 794 4.57 4.73 -27.81
N GLY A 795 4.12 3.90 -28.74
CA GLY A 795 2.73 3.44 -28.83
C GLY A 795 2.32 2.64 -27.60
N TYR A 796 3.07 1.61 -27.23
CA TYR A 796 2.80 0.80 -26.04
C TYR A 796 2.87 1.64 -24.76
N LEU A 797 3.88 2.50 -24.62
CA LEU A 797 4.01 3.37 -23.46
C LEU A 797 2.85 4.36 -23.34
N SER A 798 2.42 4.98 -24.46
CA SER A 798 1.32 5.95 -24.47
C SER A 798 -0.02 5.28 -24.17
N ILE A 799 -0.30 4.12 -24.78
CA ILE A 799 -1.50 3.34 -24.49
C ILE A 799 -1.52 2.94 -23.02
N ASN A 800 -0.40 2.48 -22.47
CA ASN A 800 -0.30 2.09 -21.08
C ASN A 800 -0.51 3.28 -20.13
N ALA A 801 0.09 4.44 -20.44
CA ALA A 801 -0.11 5.66 -19.65
C ALA A 801 -1.58 6.10 -19.61
N ILE A 802 -2.28 6.08 -20.75
CA ILE A 802 -3.71 6.39 -20.85
C ILE A 802 -4.53 5.34 -20.09
N LEU A 803 -4.15 4.07 -20.19
CA LEU A 803 -4.87 2.97 -19.57
C LEU A 803 -4.81 3.05 -18.05
N VAL A 804 -3.62 3.20 -17.47
CA VAL A 804 -3.46 3.27 -16.00
C VAL A 804 -4.12 4.53 -15.43
N GLU A 805 -4.18 5.62 -16.19
CA GLU A 805 -4.84 6.85 -15.75
C GLU A 805 -6.38 6.72 -15.70
N ASN A 806 -6.97 5.99 -16.65
CA ASN A 806 -8.43 5.84 -16.76
C ASN A 806 -8.95 4.57 -16.06
N TYR A 807 -8.16 3.51 -16.06
CA TYR A 807 -8.51 2.18 -15.58
C TYR A 807 -7.52 1.78 -14.50
N ASN A 808 -7.97 1.85 -13.24
CA ASN A 808 -7.19 1.34 -12.12
C ASN A 808 -7.82 -0.01 -11.71
N PRO A 809 -7.33 -1.16 -12.20
CA PRO A 809 -7.97 -2.48 -12.02
C PRO A 809 -7.89 -3.04 -10.60
N ILE A 810 -7.63 -2.20 -9.60
CA ILE A 810 -7.54 -2.64 -8.22
C ILE A 810 -8.98 -2.83 -7.74
N VAL A 811 -9.46 -4.06 -7.96
CA VAL A 811 -10.61 -4.60 -7.26
C VAL A 811 -10.30 -4.41 -5.78
N ALA A 812 -11.15 -3.70 -5.04
CA ALA A 812 -11.07 -3.75 -3.59
C ALA A 812 -11.07 -5.23 -3.19
N SER A 813 -9.94 -5.69 -2.68
CA SER A 813 -9.86 -6.91 -1.91
C SER A 813 -10.64 -6.63 -0.62
N SER A 814 -11.95 -6.73 -0.70
CA SER A 814 -12.71 -7.22 0.44
C SER A 814 -12.22 -8.64 0.69
N ASP A 815 -12.05 -9.04 1.94
CA ASP A 815 -11.74 -10.44 2.25
C ASP A 815 -12.88 -11.31 1.72
N LYS A 816 -12.65 -11.99 0.59
CA LYS A 816 -13.63 -12.88 -0.05
C LYS A 816 -13.30 -14.30 0.36
N LEU A 817 -14.31 -15.06 0.77
CA LEU A 817 -14.13 -16.51 0.88
C LEU A 817 -14.00 -17.09 -0.53
N LEU A 818 -12.83 -17.66 -0.83
CA LEU A 818 -12.57 -18.33 -2.09
C LEU A 818 -12.95 -19.80 -1.99
N PHE A 819 -13.83 -20.25 -2.88
CA PHE A 819 -14.22 -21.65 -2.99
C PHE A 819 -13.56 -22.27 -4.22
N ILE A 820 -13.12 -23.52 -4.09
CA ILE A 820 -12.66 -24.31 -5.24
C ILE A 820 -13.89 -24.71 -6.07
N HIS A 821 -13.76 -24.72 -7.40
CA HIS A 821 -14.82 -25.21 -8.29
C HIS A 821 -15.22 -26.65 -7.90
N GLY A 822 -16.51 -26.87 -7.63
CA GLY A 822 -17.07 -28.19 -7.26
C GLY A 822 -17.02 -28.55 -5.76
N ALA A 823 -16.65 -27.63 -4.86
CA ALA A 823 -16.68 -27.89 -3.42
C ALA A 823 -18.14 -28.02 -2.90
N ASN A 824 -18.41 -29.05 -2.09
CA ASN A 824 -19.68 -29.22 -1.40
C ASN A 824 -19.76 -28.22 -0.23
N ILE A 825 -20.58 -27.18 -0.37
CA ILE A 825 -20.77 -26.14 0.64
C ILE A 825 -21.94 -26.54 1.57
N PRO A 826 -21.76 -26.58 2.91
CA PRO A 826 -22.84 -26.83 3.85
C PRO A 826 -23.90 -25.73 3.77
N THR A 827 -25.19 -26.09 3.81
CA THR A 827 -26.32 -25.14 3.77
C THR A 827 -26.33 -24.15 4.95
N SER A 828 -25.86 -24.57 6.13
CA SER A 828 -25.73 -23.69 7.31
C SER A 828 -24.73 -22.54 7.10
N LEU A 829 -23.68 -22.77 6.31
CA LEU A 829 -22.71 -21.73 5.96
C LEU A 829 -23.29 -20.73 4.96
N LEU A 830 -24.22 -21.17 4.10
CA LEU A 830 -24.94 -20.30 3.16
C LEU A 830 -25.97 -19.41 3.86
N GLU A 831 -26.65 -19.94 4.89
CA GLU A 831 -27.55 -19.17 5.75
C GLU A 831 -26.79 -18.11 6.56
N ALA A 832 -25.62 -18.45 7.12
CA ALA A 832 -24.74 -17.50 7.81
C ALA A 832 -24.18 -16.39 6.90
N ILE A 833 -24.07 -16.66 5.59
CA ILE A 833 -23.63 -15.68 4.57
C ILE A 833 -24.81 -14.81 4.06
N GLY A 834 -26.05 -15.09 4.48
CA GLY A 834 -27.24 -14.30 4.16
C GLY A 834 -27.79 -14.53 2.76
N VAL A 835 -27.72 -15.77 2.25
CA VAL A 835 -28.19 -16.14 0.91
C VAL A 835 -29.47 -16.96 1.00
N THR A 836 -30.64 -16.31 0.91
CA THR A 836 -31.91 -17.00 0.61
C THR A 836 -32.46 -16.53 -0.75
N ASP A 837 -33.10 -17.47 -1.45
CA ASP A 837 -33.61 -17.33 -2.83
C ASP A 837 -34.71 -16.24 -2.93
N ASN A 838 -34.65 -15.44 -4.00
CA ASN A 838 -35.57 -14.33 -4.32
C ASN A 838 -37.04 -14.78 -4.52
N THR A 839 -38.02 -14.01 -3.99
CA THR A 839 -39.19 -13.45 -4.74
C THR A 839 -40.24 -12.70 -3.90
N VAL A 840 -40.01 -12.34 -2.64
CA VAL A 840 -40.92 -11.46 -1.88
C VAL A 840 -40.10 -10.48 -1.07
N ASP A 841 -40.53 -9.22 -1.04
CA ASP A 841 -40.00 -8.18 -0.15
C ASP A 841 -39.72 -8.75 1.25
N PRO A 842 -38.52 -8.54 1.83
CA PRO A 842 -38.21 -8.99 3.18
C PRO A 842 -38.82 -8.07 4.25
N GLU A 843 -39.88 -7.34 3.93
CA GLU A 843 -40.76 -6.72 4.91
C GLU A 843 -41.87 -7.73 5.24
N SER A 844 -41.67 -8.52 6.30
CA SER A 844 -42.71 -8.87 7.30
C SER A 844 -42.54 -10.21 8.02
N ASN A 845 -41.70 -11.16 7.61
CA ASN A 845 -41.63 -12.45 8.31
C ASN A 845 -40.33 -13.26 8.10
N ALA A 846 -39.18 -12.67 8.39
CA ALA A 846 -37.93 -13.40 8.53
C ALA A 846 -37.15 -12.88 9.73
N GLY A 847 -37.62 -13.26 10.93
CA GLY A 847 -36.71 -13.38 12.04
C GLY A 847 -35.57 -14.28 11.58
N ILE A 848 -34.34 -13.79 11.70
CA ILE A 848 -33.19 -14.66 11.85
C ILE A 848 -33.64 -15.62 12.95
N LYS A 849 -33.89 -16.90 12.64
CA LYS A 849 -33.79 -17.90 13.68
C LYS A 849 -32.31 -17.90 14.03
N GLU A 850 -31.94 -16.96 14.90
CA GLU A 850 -30.93 -17.22 15.89
C GLU A 850 -31.31 -18.60 16.42
N LYS A 851 -30.34 -19.53 16.41
CA LYS A 851 -30.49 -20.75 17.19
C LYS A 851 -31.11 -20.33 18.51
N SER A 852 -32.23 -20.95 18.86
CA SER A 852 -32.93 -20.56 20.09
C SER A 852 -31.94 -20.54 21.25
N GLU A 853 -32.10 -19.67 22.24
CA GLU A 853 -31.21 -19.68 23.41
C GLU A 853 -31.12 -21.07 24.04
N ASP A 854 -32.14 -21.92 23.88
CA ASP A 854 -32.09 -23.33 24.26
C ASP A 854 -31.12 -24.15 23.38
N GLU A 855 -31.11 -23.98 22.06
CA GLU A 855 -30.14 -24.63 21.15
C GLU A 855 -28.71 -24.08 21.27
N ILE A 856 -28.54 -22.78 21.54
CA ILE A 856 -27.23 -22.17 21.81
C ILE A 856 -26.75 -22.55 23.21
N ASN A 857 -27.61 -22.56 24.23
CA ASN A 857 -27.25 -23.06 25.56
C ASN A 857 -27.06 -24.57 25.54
N ASP A 858 -27.72 -25.33 24.67
CA ASP A 858 -27.47 -26.75 24.46
C ASP A 858 -26.12 -26.97 23.76
N GLU A 859 -25.75 -26.18 22.74
CA GLU A 859 -24.41 -26.25 22.14
C GLU A 859 -23.31 -25.68 23.06
N ILE A 860 -23.59 -24.67 23.87
CA ILE A 860 -22.68 -24.11 24.88
C ILE A 860 -22.56 -25.08 26.05
N SER A 861 -23.63 -25.77 26.44
CA SER A 861 -23.58 -26.80 27.48
C SER A 861 -23.00 -28.10 26.96
N GLU A 862 -23.15 -28.45 25.69
CA GLU A 862 -22.42 -29.55 25.02
C GLU A 862 -20.95 -29.21 24.82
N SER A 863 -20.59 -27.99 24.44
CA SER A 863 -19.20 -27.56 24.32
C SER A 863 -18.53 -27.31 25.68
N ARG A 864 -19.27 -26.87 26.70
CA ARG A 864 -18.83 -26.87 28.11
C ARG A 864 -18.73 -28.28 28.69
N ARG A 865 -19.62 -29.21 28.30
CA ARG A 865 -19.55 -30.65 28.64
C ARG A 865 -18.41 -31.35 27.92
N SER A 866 -18.10 -30.98 26.68
CA SER A 866 -16.96 -31.52 25.94
C SER A 866 -15.64 -30.98 26.47
N THR A 867 -15.59 -29.70 26.90
CA THR A 867 -14.41 -29.14 27.58
C THR A 867 -14.23 -29.70 28.99
N THR A 868 -15.29 -29.90 29.78
CA THR A 868 -15.17 -30.61 31.07
C THR A 868 -14.84 -32.09 30.92
N ASN A 869 -15.20 -32.74 29.80
CA ASN A 869 -14.71 -34.09 29.47
C ASN A 869 -13.24 -34.09 28.97
N LEU A 870 -12.76 -33.00 28.36
CA LEU A 870 -11.36 -32.81 27.97
C LEU A 870 -10.45 -32.42 29.15
N GLU A 871 -10.99 -31.81 30.22
CA GLU A 871 -10.23 -31.54 31.46
C GLU A 871 -9.63 -32.82 32.09
N ASN A 872 -10.20 -33.99 31.78
CA ASN A 872 -9.70 -35.28 32.24
C ASN A 872 -8.61 -35.92 31.35
N GLN A 873 -8.33 -35.36 30.16
CA GLN A 873 -7.16 -35.74 29.38
C GLN A 873 -6.04 -34.72 29.65
N LYS A 874 -5.04 -35.13 30.45
CA LYS A 874 -3.79 -34.38 30.64
C LYS A 874 -3.02 -34.25 29.31
N LEU A 875 -3.46 -33.33 28.45
CA LEU A 875 -2.88 -33.03 27.14
C LEU A 875 -1.66 -32.10 27.24
N GLY A 876 -1.40 -31.52 28.43
CA GLY A 876 -0.28 -30.61 28.69
C GLY A 876 0.93 -31.28 29.32
N SER A 877 2.12 -30.73 29.07
CA SER A 877 3.33 -31.10 29.81
C SER A 877 3.24 -30.61 31.26
N SER A 878 3.72 -31.43 32.20
CA SER A 878 3.91 -31.06 33.61
C SER A 878 5.27 -30.42 33.89
N ASP A 879 6.05 -30.15 32.85
CA ASP A 879 7.41 -29.65 32.98
C ASP A 879 7.44 -28.16 33.33
N ILE A 880 8.33 -27.78 34.25
CA ILE A 880 8.65 -26.38 34.56
C ILE A 880 9.78 -25.94 33.64
N PHE A 881 9.55 -24.86 32.89
CA PHE A 881 10.57 -24.24 32.04
C PHE A 881 11.14 -23.02 32.75
N MET A 882 12.46 -22.95 32.89
CA MET A 882 13.14 -21.84 33.55
C MET A 882 14.39 -21.41 32.79
N TRP A 883 14.77 -20.14 32.92
CA TRP A 883 15.97 -19.60 32.32
C TRP A 883 16.68 -18.66 33.31
N GLN A 884 18.02 -18.70 33.29
CA GLN A 884 18.87 -17.95 34.20
C GLN A 884 20.05 -17.35 33.43
N ASN A 885 20.36 -16.10 33.77
CA ASN A 885 21.46 -15.32 33.19
C ASN A 885 21.50 -15.35 31.65
N VAL A 886 20.34 -15.22 31.00
CA VAL A 886 20.27 -15.25 29.54
C VAL A 886 20.74 -13.93 28.96
N ASP A 887 21.87 -13.97 28.26
CA ASP A 887 22.39 -12.89 27.45
C ASP A 887 22.30 -13.25 25.96
N TYR A 888 22.11 -12.24 25.12
CA TYR A 888 22.16 -12.40 23.67
C TYR A 888 22.90 -11.23 23.04
N VAL A 889 24.01 -11.53 22.37
CA VAL A 889 24.90 -10.53 21.74
C VAL A 889 24.96 -10.77 20.24
N VAL A 890 24.72 -9.73 19.45
CA VAL A 890 24.79 -9.78 17.99
C VAL A 890 25.80 -8.77 17.44
N PRO A 891 26.57 -9.13 16.39
CA PRO A 891 27.43 -8.18 15.71
C PRO A 891 26.58 -7.18 14.90
N TYR A 892 26.78 -5.87 15.12
CA TYR A 892 26.10 -4.78 14.43
C TYR A 892 27.08 -3.66 14.10
N ASP A 893 27.25 -3.35 12.81
CA ASP A 893 28.11 -2.26 12.30
C ASP A 893 29.57 -2.30 12.80
N GLY A 894 30.12 -3.51 12.97
CA GLY A 894 31.48 -3.73 13.47
C GLY A 894 31.62 -3.75 15.00
N GLU A 895 30.55 -3.50 15.75
CA GLU A 895 30.51 -3.59 17.22
C GLU A 895 29.57 -4.70 17.70
N ASP A 896 29.86 -5.27 18.88
CA ASP A 896 29.00 -6.27 19.51
C ASP A 896 27.89 -5.57 20.31
N ARG A 897 26.65 -5.70 19.83
CA ARG A 897 25.48 -5.16 20.50
C ARG A 897 24.80 -6.22 21.35
N LYS A 898 24.79 -5.98 22.66
CA LYS A 898 24.00 -6.80 23.61
C LYS A 898 22.52 -6.45 23.51
N LEU A 899 21.68 -7.43 23.19
CA LEU A 899 20.23 -7.29 23.02
C LEU A 899 19.42 -7.82 24.21
N LEU A 900 19.92 -8.84 24.89
CA LEU A 900 19.40 -9.31 26.19
C LEU A 900 20.55 -9.27 27.18
N ASP A 901 20.28 -8.75 28.38
CA ASP A 901 21.26 -8.60 29.44
C ASP A 901 20.77 -9.28 30.71
N ASN A 902 21.40 -10.41 31.07
CA ASN A 902 21.14 -11.18 32.28
C ASN A 902 19.64 -11.41 32.58
N VAL A 903 18.87 -11.85 31.58
CA VAL A 903 17.42 -12.06 31.73
C VAL A 903 17.14 -13.39 32.42
N GLN A 904 16.20 -13.40 33.38
CA GLN A 904 15.86 -14.57 34.19
C GLN A 904 14.35 -14.72 34.33
N GLY A 905 13.86 -15.95 34.49
CA GLY A 905 12.43 -16.22 34.68
C GLY A 905 12.06 -17.69 34.61
N TYR A 906 10.79 -17.98 34.82
CA TYR A 906 10.24 -19.34 34.76
C TYR A 906 8.76 -19.32 34.34
N VAL A 907 8.30 -20.45 33.82
CA VAL A 907 6.91 -20.72 33.41
C VAL A 907 6.46 -22.01 34.08
N LEU A 908 5.34 -21.94 34.81
CA LEU A 908 4.75 -23.09 35.50
C LEU A 908 3.72 -23.79 34.60
N PRO A 909 3.62 -25.14 34.66
CA PRO A 909 2.60 -25.88 33.93
C PRO A 909 1.20 -25.46 34.38
N GLY A 910 0.29 -25.28 33.42
CA GLY A 910 -1.08 -24.84 33.66
C GLY A 910 -1.25 -23.34 33.93
N THR A 911 -0.17 -22.55 33.88
CA THR A 911 -0.24 -21.09 34.02
C THR A 911 -0.09 -20.39 32.67
N LEU A 912 -0.76 -19.24 32.52
CA LEU A 912 -0.58 -18.34 31.38
C LEU A 912 0.37 -17.21 31.77
N THR A 913 1.64 -17.32 31.38
CA THR A 913 2.64 -16.27 31.63
C THR A 913 2.63 -15.26 30.49
N ALA A 914 2.34 -13.99 30.79
CA ALA A 914 2.37 -12.90 29.81
C ALA A 914 3.72 -12.17 29.86
N LEU A 915 4.34 -11.98 28.70
CA LEU A 915 5.54 -11.16 28.56
C LEU A 915 5.17 -9.74 28.12
N MET A 916 5.35 -8.76 29.00
CA MET A 916 4.95 -7.37 28.78
C MET A 916 6.15 -6.42 28.78
N GLY A 917 6.04 -5.35 27.99
CA GLY A 917 7.07 -4.32 27.85
C GLY A 917 6.79 -3.46 26.61
N GLU A 918 7.44 -2.30 26.50
CA GLU A 918 7.32 -1.40 25.36
C GLU A 918 7.88 -2.00 24.06
N SER A 919 7.51 -1.44 22.91
CA SER A 919 8.11 -1.81 21.64
C SER A 919 9.64 -1.62 21.67
N GLY A 920 10.40 -2.63 21.27
CA GLY A 920 11.86 -2.60 21.33
C GLY A 920 12.51 -3.13 22.62
N ALA A 921 11.73 -3.43 23.67
CA ALA A 921 12.24 -3.96 24.96
C ALA A 921 12.83 -5.39 24.91
N GLY A 922 13.05 -5.97 23.72
CA GLY A 922 13.62 -7.31 23.59
C GLY A 922 12.62 -8.47 23.76
N LYS A 923 11.31 -8.22 23.77
CA LYS A 923 10.26 -9.24 23.95
C LYS A 923 10.35 -10.40 22.96
N THR A 924 10.25 -10.08 21.67
CA THR A 924 10.35 -11.06 20.59
C THR A 924 11.74 -11.69 20.54
N THR A 925 12.78 -10.91 20.89
CA THR A 925 14.15 -11.40 20.99
C THR A 925 14.26 -12.50 22.05
N LEU A 926 13.74 -12.26 23.25
CA LEU A 926 13.69 -13.24 24.33
C LEU A 926 12.87 -14.48 23.91
N LEU A 927 11.71 -14.29 23.29
CA LEU A 927 10.87 -15.41 22.84
C LEU A 927 11.57 -16.25 21.76
N ASN A 928 12.32 -15.61 20.85
CA ASN A 928 13.16 -16.29 19.85
C ASN A 928 14.34 -17.03 20.48
N VAL A 929 15.02 -16.44 21.47
CA VAL A 929 16.13 -17.06 22.19
C VAL A 929 15.63 -18.27 22.99
N LEU A 930 14.54 -18.11 23.74
CA LEU A 930 13.92 -19.18 24.52
C LEU A 930 13.38 -20.32 23.65
N SER A 931 13.02 -20.04 22.40
CA SER A 931 12.57 -21.06 21.43
C SER A 931 13.68 -21.60 20.52
N ARG A 932 14.96 -21.22 20.75
CA ARG A 932 16.12 -21.59 19.93
C ARG A 932 16.00 -21.26 18.43
N ARG A 933 15.39 -20.12 18.11
CA ARG A 933 15.18 -19.66 16.72
C ARG A 933 16.16 -18.58 16.26
N VAL A 934 17.29 -18.43 16.95
CA VAL A 934 18.32 -17.44 16.61
C VAL A 934 19.50 -18.13 15.93
N ASP A 935 19.78 -17.74 14.68
CA ASP A 935 20.86 -18.31 13.87
C ASP A 935 22.15 -17.45 13.87
N VAL A 936 22.07 -16.24 14.44
CA VAL A 936 23.12 -15.22 14.41
C VAL A 936 23.39 -14.71 15.82
N GLY A 937 24.66 -14.46 16.15
CA GLY A 937 25.06 -13.96 17.47
C GLY A 937 25.36 -15.08 18.46
N VAL A 938 25.69 -14.69 19.69
CA VAL A 938 26.04 -15.59 20.78
C VAL A 938 24.96 -15.49 21.86
N VAL A 939 24.34 -16.61 22.17
CA VAL A 939 23.45 -16.76 23.33
C VAL A 939 24.25 -17.40 24.46
N SER A 940 24.26 -16.78 25.63
CA SER A 940 24.80 -17.35 26.87
C SER A 940 23.73 -17.38 27.95
N GLY A 941 23.95 -18.19 28.99
CA GLY A 941 22.97 -18.45 30.05
C GLY A 941 22.38 -19.85 30.00
N ASP A 942 21.66 -20.21 31.05
CA ASP A 942 21.08 -21.53 31.24
C ASP A 942 19.59 -21.54 30.94
N MET A 943 19.16 -22.46 30.09
CA MET A 943 17.75 -22.76 29.84
C MET A 943 17.48 -24.20 30.27
N LEU A 944 16.60 -24.37 31.26
CA LEU A 944 16.40 -25.63 31.97
C LEU A 944 14.92 -26.05 31.93
N ILE A 945 14.69 -27.36 31.80
CA ILE A 945 13.39 -28.02 31.96
C ILE A 945 13.50 -28.94 33.17
N ASN A 946 12.71 -28.72 34.22
CA ASN A 946 12.80 -29.45 35.50
C ASN A 946 14.25 -29.53 36.04
N GLY A 947 15.01 -28.45 35.90
CA GLY A 947 16.41 -28.36 36.33
C GLY A 947 17.44 -29.06 35.42
N LYS A 948 17.04 -29.64 34.28
CA LYS A 948 17.95 -30.24 33.28
C LYS A 948 18.10 -29.32 32.07
N PRO A 949 19.29 -29.24 31.44
CA PRO A 949 19.47 -28.44 30.23
C PRO A 949 18.54 -28.89 29.10
N ILE A 950 18.08 -27.94 28.29
CA ILE A 950 17.25 -28.18 27.12
C ILE A 950 17.92 -29.16 26.12
N ASP A 951 17.21 -30.23 25.78
CA ASP A 951 17.65 -31.23 24.82
C ASP A 951 17.24 -30.85 23.38
N SER A 952 17.74 -31.59 22.39
CA SER A 952 17.40 -31.35 20.97
C SER A 952 15.93 -31.63 20.65
N SER A 953 15.20 -32.33 21.52
CA SER A 953 13.76 -32.56 21.34
C SER A 953 12.89 -31.37 21.74
N PHE A 954 13.45 -30.38 22.45
CA PHE A 954 12.71 -29.25 22.98
C PHE A 954 11.96 -28.46 21.90
N GLU A 955 12.60 -28.19 20.76
CA GLU A 955 11.99 -27.49 19.61
C GLU A 955 10.79 -28.24 19.01
N ARG A 956 10.73 -29.57 19.16
CA ARG A 956 9.60 -30.38 18.69
C ARG A 956 8.45 -30.42 19.69
N ARG A 957 8.73 -30.14 20.97
CA ARG A 957 7.75 -30.13 22.07
C ARG A 957 7.17 -28.74 22.32
N THR A 958 7.83 -27.70 21.83
CA THR A 958 7.36 -26.31 21.93
C THR A 958 6.63 -25.87 20.67
N GLY A 959 5.52 -25.15 20.86
CA GLY A 959 4.81 -24.47 19.77
C GLY A 959 5.23 -23.00 19.75
N TYR A 960 5.74 -22.53 18.62
CA TYR A 960 5.99 -21.11 18.40
C TYR A 960 5.06 -20.61 17.30
N VAL A 961 4.27 -19.59 17.61
CA VAL A 961 3.45 -18.87 16.62
C VAL A 961 4.18 -17.57 16.28
N GLN A 962 4.45 -17.35 15.00
CA GLN A 962 5.09 -16.13 14.55
C GLN A 962 4.13 -14.94 14.61
N GLN A 963 4.69 -13.73 14.61
CA GLN A 963 3.90 -12.51 14.52
C GLN A 963 3.13 -12.41 13.19
N GLN A 964 3.61 -13.11 12.16
CA GLN A 964 2.95 -13.23 10.86
C GLN A 964 2.31 -14.60 10.71
N ASP A 965 1.11 -14.62 10.17
CA ASP A 965 0.39 -15.84 9.82
C ASP A 965 0.97 -16.40 8.51
N LEU A 966 1.96 -17.29 8.64
CA LEU A 966 2.55 -18.00 7.50
C LEU A 966 1.73 -19.24 7.18
N HIS A 967 0.79 -19.09 6.25
CA HIS A 967 0.03 -20.20 5.67
C HIS A 967 0.32 -20.34 4.18
N ILE A 968 0.24 -21.57 3.68
CA ILE A 968 0.25 -21.83 2.24
C ILE A 968 -1.12 -21.39 1.71
N ALA A 969 -1.14 -20.35 0.87
CA ALA A 969 -2.37 -19.68 0.44
C ALA A 969 -3.32 -20.62 -0.33
N GLU A 970 -2.77 -21.68 -0.95
CA GLU A 970 -3.51 -22.67 -1.74
C GLU A 970 -4.17 -23.76 -0.90
N LEU A 971 -3.84 -23.89 0.40
CA LEU A 971 -4.41 -24.93 1.28
C LEU A 971 -5.64 -24.41 2.02
N THR A 972 -6.66 -25.27 2.14
CA THR A 972 -7.80 -24.99 3.02
C THR A 972 -7.39 -25.02 4.49
N VAL A 973 -8.21 -24.42 5.37
CA VAL A 973 -8.00 -24.46 6.83
C VAL A 973 -7.93 -25.91 7.33
N ARG A 974 -8.85 -26.77 6.85
CA ARG A 974 -8.86 -28.20 7.19
C ARG A 974 -7.57 -28.90 6.77
N GLU A 975 -7.11 -28.68 5.53
CA GLU A 975 -5.87 -29.30 5.04
C GLU A 975 -4.65 -28.83 5.83
N SER A 976 -4.57 -27.54 6.15
CA SER A 976 -3.50 -26.96 6.95
C SER A 976 -3.44 -27.56 8.37
N LEU A 977 -4.60 -27.76 8.99
CA LEU A 977 -4.70 -28.39 10.31
C LEU A 977 -4.37 -29.88 10.25
N ILE A 978 -4.91 -30.63 9.26
CA ILE A 978 -4.60 -32.06 9.06
C ILE A 978 -3.11 -32.26 8.80
N PHE A 979 -2.50 -31.41 7.97
CA PHE A 979 -1.07 -31.45 7.70
C PHE A 979 -0.26 -31.26 8.99
N SER A 980 -0.63 -30.26 9.80
CA SER A 980 -0.01 -30.01 11.10
C SER A 980 -0.19 -31.18 12.07
N ALA A 981 -1.38 -31.77 12.14
CA ALA A 981 -1.69 -32.91 13.00
C ALA A 981 -0.89 -34.17 12.60
N ARG A 982 -0.81 -34.46 11.29
CA ARG A 982 -0.03 -35.58 10.75
C ARG A 982 1.45 -35.49 11.07
N LEU A 983 2.02 -34.29 10.99
CA LEU A 983 3.45 -34.03 11.25
C LEU A 983 3.81 -34.01 12.75
N ARG A 984 2.93 -33.49 13.62
CA ARG A 984 3.23 -33.35 15.05
C ARG A 984 2.88 -34.56 15.91
N ARG A 985 1.86 -35.35 15.54
CA ARG A 985 1.47 -36.51 16.35
C ARG A 985 2.43 -37.70 16.12
N PRO A 986 2.75 -38.48 17.16
CA PRO A 986 3.64 -39.65 17.04
C PRO A 986 3.20 -40.61 15.94
N HIS A 987 4.15 -41.38 15.39
CA HIS A 987 3.84 -42.45 14.42
C HIS A 987 2.94 -43.55 15.02
N THR A 988 2.96 -43.73 16.34
CA THR A 988 2.13 -44.70 17.06
C THR A 988 0.64 -44.37 17.00
N VAL A 989 0.27 -43.11 16.75
CA VAL A 989 -1.12 -42.70 16.58
C VAL A 989 -1.55 -43.03 15.14
N PRO A 990 -2.62 -43.82 14.92
CA PRO A 990 -3.14 -44.11 13.59
C PRO A 990 -3.55 -42.84 12.83
N ASP A 991 -3.36 -42.79 11.51
CA ASP A 991 -3.69 -41.60 10.69
C ASP A 991 -5.17 -41.19 10.83
N LYS A 992 -6.06 -42.18 10.99
CA LYS A 992 -7.49 -41.92 11.21
C LYS A 992 -7.74 -41.08 12.48
N GLU A 993 -7.08 -41.42 13.58
CA GLU A 993 -7.17 -40.67 14.84
C GLU A 993 -6.51 -39.28 14.72
N LYS A 994 -5.49 -39.13 13.87
CA LYS A 994 -4.88 -37.81 13.60
C LYS A 994 -5.77 -36.88 12.79
N ILE A 995 -6.70 -37.42 11.99
CA ILE A 995 -7.66 -36.65 11.19
C ILE A 995 -8.93 -36.33 12.00
N GLU A 996 -9.32 -37.22 12.93
CA GLU A 996 -10.45 -37.00 13.83
C GLU A 996 -10.15 -35.96 14.93
N TYR A 997 -8.88 -35.81 15.32
CA TYR A 997 -8.38 -34.73 16.18
C TYR A 997 -8.41 -33.37 15.47
#